data_AF-A0A2Y9RPP5-F1
#
_entry.id   AF-A0A2Y9RPP5-F1
#
_cell.length_a   1.000
_cell.length_b   1.000
_cell.length_c   1.000
_cell.angle_alpha   90.00
_cell.angle_beta   90.00
_cell.angle_gamma   90.00
#
_symmetry.space_group_name_H-M   'P 1'
#
loop_
_entity.id
_entity.type
_entity.pdbx_description
1 polymer ?
#
loop_
_entity_poly.entity_id
_entity_poly.type
_entity_poly.pdbx_seq_one_letter_code
_entity_poly.pdbx_strand_id
1 'polypeptide(L)'
;MMLAAGNLETRSWLQAQTILCTRQRSSLFSPVPSAAVFRSKSKIKKNFTSVHLSYVELEHMGQQHLGRYPVHFHLCGDVDYKGGYRHATFVDGLSIHHSFSRCITVHGTNGLLIKDTIGFDTLGHCFFLEDGVEQRNTLFHNLGLLTKPGTLLPTDRNNSMCTAMRDRVFGNYIPVPATDCMAVSTFWIAHPNNNLINNAAAGSQDAGIWYIFHKEPTGESSGLQLLAKPELTPLGIFYNNRVHSSFKAGLFIDKGVKTTNASAADPREYLCLDNSARFRPHQDADPEKPRVAALIDRLITFKNNDHGAWVRGGDIIVQNSAFADNGIGLTFASDGSFPSDEGSSQEVSESLFVGESRNYGFLGGQNKYAGTGGIDQKPRTLPRNRTFPIRGFQIYDGPIHLTRSTFKKYVPTPDRYSSAIGFLMKNSWQITPRNNISLVKFGPHVSLNVFFGKPGPWFEDCELDGDKNSIFHDIDGSVTGYKDTYVGRIDNYLIRHPSCVNVTKWNAVVCSGTYAQVYVQAWSTQNLTMTITRDEYPSYPMVLRGINQKAAFQQYQPVIMLEKGYTIHWNGPAPRTAFLYLINFNKNDWIRVGLCYPSDASFQVTFGFLQRQNGSLSKMEDYEPVRSLDELQKQQSERKFYFDSSTGLLFLYLKAKGNRDSHSYCSSQGCERVKIQATTDSKDISNCMAKAYPQYYQKPSTVKRMPAVLSGPCPGCGTSQVVFTSDPHKSYLPVQFQSPSKAEAQRGDPTVISVNGTDFTFRSAGLFLLVVDACNVPFRLTEKKIFSLADVSRMEEYLKTGVPPRSIVLLSTRGEIKELNVSDSLVLLGLAKPAHLYNKGSTVFLGFSGNFKPSWTKLFTSPAGQGLGLLEQFIPLQLSEYGCHRTAAIRRRDLELLKQASKAH
;
A
#
# COMPACT_ATOMS: atom_id res chain seq x y z
N MET A 1 15.51 9.25 37.91
CA MET A 1 15.29 9.22 39.37
C MET A 1 14.79 7.82 39.71
N MET A 2 15.55 7.08 40.51
CA MET A 2 15.24 5.71 40.95
C MET A 2 14.22 5.72 42.12
N LEU A 3 13.57 4.56 42.31
CA LEU A 3 12.79 4.08 43.47
C LEU A 3 11.34 4.57 43.64
N ALA A 4 10.38 3.64 43.53
CA ALA A 4 9.74 3.05 44.72
C ALA A 4 8.92 1.81 44.32
N ALA A 5 9.30 0.66 44.84
CA ALA A 5 8.54 -0.57 44.80
C ALA A 5 7.37 -0.50 45.80
N GLY A 6 6.17 -0.85 45.35
CA GLY A 6 5.02 -1.09 46.21
C GLY A 6 4.65 -2.57 46.13
N ASN A 7 4.89 -3.29 47.22
CA ASN A 7 4.43 -4.66 47.43
C ASN A 7 2.90 -4.76 47.28
N LEU A 8 2.44 -5.68 46.45
CA LEU A 8 1.08 -6.19 46.49
C LEU A 8 1.13 -7.71 46.42
N GLU A 9 0.48 -8.29 47.41
CA GLU A 9 0.49 -9.69 47.82
C GLU A 9 0.21 -10.65 46.66
N THR A 10 1.11 -11.63 46.52
CA THR A 10 0.93 -12.82 45.71
C THR A 10 -0.16 -13.70 46.32
N ARG A 11 -1.39 -13.58 45.81
CA ARG A 11 -2.37 -14.68 45.92
C ARG A 11 -1.97 -15.78 44.93
N SER A 12 -1.56 -16.91 45.49
CA SER A 12 -1.25 -18.15 44.78
C SER A 12 -2.38 -18.56 43.84
N TRP A 13 -2.09 -18.64 42.55
CA TRP A 13 -2.92 -19.35 41.57
C TRP A 13 -2.31 -20.72 41.29
N LEU A 14 -3.23 -21.67 41.14
CA LEU A 14 -3.11 -23.12 41.07
C LEU A 14 -1.87 -23.70 40.37
N GLN A 15 -1.40 -24.82 40.96
CA GLN A 15 -0.45 -25.77 40.40
C GLN A 15 -0.73 -26.10 38.93
N ALA A 16 0.26 -25.87 38.07
CA ALA A 16 0.30 -26.43 36.72
C ALA A 16 0.39 -27.95 36.81
N GLN A 17 -0.61 -28.65 36.26
CA GLN A 17 -0.52 -30.08 35.98
C GLN A 17 0.48 -30.29 34.84
N THR A 18 1.62 -30.89 35.18
CA THR A 18 2.56 -31.48 34.23
C THR A 18 1.85 -32.57 33.43
N ILE A 19 1.63 -32.36 32.13
CA ILE A 19 1.12 -33.40 31.23
C ILE A 19 2.26 -34.40 30.96
N LEU A 20 2.16 -35.58 31.57
CA LEU A 20 2.95 -36.75 31.20
C LEU A 20 2.52 -37.24 29.81
N CYS A 21 3.44 -37.23 28.86
CA CYS A 21 3.30 -37.95 27.60
C CYS A 21 3.69 -39.42 27.84
N THR A 22 2.73 -40.33 27.94
CA THR A 22 2.96 -41.76 28.16
C THR A 22 3.24 -42.51 26.85
N ARG A 23 4.51 -42.77 26.56
CA ARG A 23 5.04 -44.11 26.26
C ARG A 23 6.58 -44.09 26.30
N GLN A 24 7.13 -45.03 27.08
CA GLN A 24 8.52 -45.11 27.53
C GLN A 24 9.58 -45.08 26.41
N ARG A 25 10.45 -44.06 26.45
CA ARG A 25 11.92 -44.20 26.47
C ARG A 25 12.51 -42.93 27.07
N SER A 26 13.20 -43.09 28.19
CA SER A 26 13.81 -42.06 29.03
C SER A 26 14.78 -41.15 28.27
N SER A 27 14.52 -39.84 28.25
CA SER A 27 15.56 -38.81 28.10
C SER A 27 15.82 -38.19 29.48
N LEU A 28 16.93 -38.61 30.11
CA LEU A 28 17.41 -38.09 31.38
C LEU A 28 17.84 -36.61 31.23
N PHE A 29 17.21 -35.72 31.99
CA PHE A 29 17.76 -34.41 32.32
C PHE A 29 18.54 -34.55 33.64
N SER A 30 19.87 -34.38 33.60
CA SER A 30 20.70 -34.31 34.82
C SER A 30 20.80 -32.86 35.31
N PRO A 31 20.70 -32.59 36.63
CA PRO A 31 20.99 -31.28 37.19
C PRO A 31 22.49 -31.16 37.51
N VAL A 32 23.16 -30.13 37.01
CA VAL A 32 24.51 -29.73 37.44
C VAL A 32 24.50 -28.23 37.72
N PRO A 33 25.02 -27.75 38.87
CA PRO A 33 25.02 -26.34 39.21
C PRO A 33 26.25 -25.64 38.61
N SER A 34 26.06 -24.90 37.51
CA SER A 34 26.85 -23.72 37.13
C SER A 34 26.21 -23.10 35.88
N ALA A 35 26.31 -21.78 35.73
CA ALA A 35 25.59 -20.97 34.75
C ALA A 35 25.96 -21.32 33.28
N ALA A 36 25.38 -22.39 32.75
CA ALA A 36 25.36 -22.73 31.33
C ALA A 36 23.90 -22.65 30.84
N VAL A 37 23.59 -21.65 30.02
CA VAL A 37 22.27 -21.50 29.40
C VAL A 37 22.07 -22.64 28.40
N PHE A 38 21.35 -23.69 28.80
CA PHE A 38 20.91 -24.76 27.90
C PHE A 38 19.83 -24.21 26.95
N ARG A 39 20.23 -23.86 25.72
CA ARG A 39 19.33 -23.34 24.67
C ARG A 39 18.51 -24.47 24.03
N SER A 40 17.39 -24.82 24.66
CA SER A 40 16.48 -25.89 24.24
C SER A 40 15.80 -25.60 22.89
N LYS A 41 15.35 -26.66 22.19
CA LYS A 41 14.63 -26.63 20.90
C LYS A 41 13.54 -27.69 20.86
N SER A 42 12.44 -27.44 20.15
CA SER A 42 11.38 -28.44 19.92
C SER A 42 11.22 -28.70 18.43
N LYS A 43 11.47 -29.94 17.99
CA LYS A 43 11.34 -30.37 16.59
C LYS A 43 10.33 -31.51 16.48
N ILE A 44 9.18 -31.22 15.86
CA ILE A 44 8.13 -32.17 15.55
C ILE A 44 8.41 -32.73 14.15
N LYS A 45 8.33 -34.04 13.98
CA LYS A 45 8.54 -34.76 12.71
C LYS A 45 7.30 -35.58 12.37
N LYS A 46 7.17 -36.03 11.12
CA LYS A 46 6.10 -36.93 10.65
C LYS A 46 5.90 -38.20 11.51
N ASN A 47 4.77 -38.86 11.30
CA ASN A 47 4.34 -40.13 11.93
C ASN A 47 3.95 -40.00 13.41
N PHE A 48 3.48 -38.84 13.84
CA PHE A 48 2.80 -38.70 15.13
C PHE A 48 1.30 -39.03 14.99
N THR A 49 0.66 -39.52 16.05
CA THR A 49 -0.80 -39.72 16.06
C THR A 49 -1.55 -38.41 16.28
N SER A 50 -1.08 -37.58 17.20
CA SER A 50 -1.61 -36.24 17.47
C SER A 50 -0.53 -35.39 18.15
N VAL A 51 -0.45 -34.11 17.80
CA VAL A 51 0.40 -33.12 18.49
C VAL A 51 -0.42 -31.85 18.69
N HIS A 52 -0.59 -31.42 19.94
CA HIS A 52 -1.26 -30.18 20.30
C HIS A 52 -0.44 -29.48 21.37
N LEU A 53 0.01 -28.25 21.11
CA LEU A 53 0.73 -27.43 22.08
C LEU A 53 -0.19 -26.30 22.52
N SER A 54 -0.39 -26.13 23.83
CA SER A 54 -1.31 -25.09 24.31
C SER A 54 -0.88 -24.45 25.62
N TYR A 55 -0.97 -23.12 25.68
CA TYR A 55 -0.73 -22.33 26.90
C TYR A 55 0.64 -22.58 27.52
N VAL A 56 1.67 -22.70 26.68
CA VAL A 56 3.08 -22.92 27.07
C VAL A 56 3.89 -21.65 26.86
N GLU A 57 4.78 -21.36 27.81
CA GLU A 57 5.79 -20.32 27.71
C GLU A 57 7.15 -20.91 27.31
N LEU A 58 7.79 -20.28 26.31
CA LEU A 58 9.10 -20.65 25.77
C LEU A 58 10.02 -19.43 25.82
N GLU A 59 10.82 -19.32 26.87
CA GLU A 59 11.77 -18.24 27.09
C GLU A 59 13.21 -18.66 26.75
N HIS A 60 14.01 -17.79 26.14
CA HIS A 60 15.44 -18.01 25.90
C HIS A 60 15.76 -19.30 25.11
N MET A 61 14.82 -19.74 24.28
CA MET A 61 14.93 -20.93 23.44
C MET A 61 15.49 -20.63 22.04
N GLY A 62 15.91 -21.69 21.35
CA GLY A 62 16.44 -21.63 19.99
C GLY A 62 17.91 -21.20 19.91
N GLN A 63 18.47 -21.32 18.72
CA GLN A 63 19.87 -20.96 18.42
C GLN A 63 19.96 -20.35 17.00
N GLN A 64 20.97 -19.51 16.76
CA GLN A 64 21.34 -19.06 15.39
C GLN A 64 22.10 -20.19 14.65
N HIS A 65 21.49 -21.37 14.61
CA HIS A 65 21.91 -22.54 13.85
C HIS A 65 20.66 -23.15 13.19
N LEU A 66 20.75 -23.49 11.90
CA LEU A 66 19.63 -24.04 11.13
C LEU A 66 19.00 -25.27 11.84
N GLY A 67 17.67 -25.33 11.83
CA GLY A 67 16.88 -26.40 12.44
C GLY A 67 16.81 -26.40 13.97
N ARG A 68 17.36 -25.39 14.67
CA ARG A 68 17.34 -25.26 16.14
C ARG A 68 16.40 -24.12 16.59
N TYR A 69 15.10 -24.32 16.41
CA TYR A 69 14.06 -23.32 16.72
C TYR A 69 13.28 -23.69 18.00
N PRO A 70 12.64 -22.72 18.68
CA PRO A 70 11.77 -22.99 19.83
C PRO A 70 10.65 -23.97 19.49
N VAL A 71 9.97 -23.76 18.36
CA VAL A 71 8.96 -24.66 17.79
C VAL A 71 9.23 -24.86 16.30
N HIS A 72 9.41 -26.11 15.89
CA HIS A 72 9.72 -26.48 14.50
C HIS A 72 8.89 -27.68 14.07
N PHE A 73 7.90 -27.45 13.20
CA PHE A 73 7.20 -28.52 12.48
C PHE A 73 7.97 -28.82 11.20
N HIS A 74 8.59 -29.99 11.16
CA HIS A 74 9.58 -30.33 10.15
C HIS A 74 9.16 -31.55 9.33
N LEU A 75 8.81 -31.29 8.07
CA LEU A 75 8.43 -32.28 7.07
C LEU A 75 7.29 -33.18 7.59
N CYS A 76 6.28 -32.59 8.22
CA CYS A 76 5.16 -33.35 8.80
C CYS A 76 4.11 -33.76 7.75
N GLY A 77 4.14 -33.18 6.54
CA GLY A 77 3.13 -33.41 5.52
C GLY A 77 1.80 -32.71 5.84
N ASP A 78 0.70 -33.30 5.40
CA ASP A 78 -0.65 -32.81 5.74
C ASP A 78 -0.98 -33.17 7.20
N VAL A 79 -1.25 -32.17 8.04
CA VAL A 79 -1.55 -32.33 9.49
C VAL A 79 -2.98 -31.90 9.87
N ASP A 80 -3.85 -31.81 8.87
CA ASP A 80 -5.28 -31.53 8.92
C ASP A 80 -6.11 -32.80 8.57
N TYR A 81 -7.42 -32.63 8.30
CA TYR A 81 -8.29 -33.75 7.88
C TYR A 81 -7.77 -34.44 6.60
N LYS A 82 -7.06 -33.73 5.71
CA LYS A 82 -6.49 -34.28 4.48
C LYS A 82 -5.36 -35.27 4.80
N GLY A 83 -4.64 -35.02 5.88
CA GLY A 83 -3.67 -35.96 6.46
C GLY A 83 -4.28 -37.10 7.28
N GLY A 84 -5.61 -37.19 7.37
CA GLY A 84 -6.32 -38.19 8.17
C GLY A 84 -6.49 -37.82 9.65
N TYR A 85 -6.18 -36.58 10.05
CA TYR A 85 -6.32 -36.15 11.43
C TYR A 85 -7.76 -35.72 11.73
N ARG A 86 -8.38 -36.35 12.74
CA ARG A 86 -9.74 -36.00 13.19
C ARG A 86 -9.84 -34.55 13.67
N HIS A 87 -8.78 -34.05 14.28
CA HIS A 87 -8.58 -32.65 14.64
C HIS A 87 -7.23 -32.21 14.07
N ALA A 88 -7.20 -31.06 13.40
CA ALA A 88 -5.96 -30.54 12.87
C ALA A 88 -4.92 -30.34 14.00
N THR A 89 -3.66 -30.62 13.70
CA THR A 89 -2.54 -30.31 14.60
C THR A 89 -2.50 -28.81 14.86
N PHE A 90 -2.24 -28.42 16.11
CA PHE A 90 -2.31 -27.01 16.47
C PHE A 90 -1.30 -26.56 17.53
N VAL A 91 -1.07 -25.25 17.48
CA VAL A 91 -0.41 -24.43 18.50
C VAL A 91 -1.41 -23.37 18.93
N ASP A 92 -1.79 -23.34 20.21
CA ASP A 92 -2.84 -22.44 20.72
C ASP A 92 -2.41 -21.74 22.02
N GLY A 93 -2.28 -20.41 22.01
CA GLY A 93 -2.01 -19.67 23.25
C GLY A 93 -0.57 -19.73 23.74
N LEU A 94 0.43 -19.89 22.86
CA LEU A 94 1.84 -19.92 23.29
C LEU A 94 2.41 -18.51 23.53
N SER A 95 3.34 -18.40 24.47
CA SER A 95 4.20 -17.22 24.66
C SER A 95 5.64 -17.59 24.33
N ILE A 96 6.19 -17.05 23.24
CA ILE A 96 7.58 -17.30 22.82
C ILE A 96 8.34 -15.99 22.90
N HIS A 97 9.29 -15.87 23.83
CA HIS A 97 9.96 -14.58 24.03
C HIS A 97 11.42 -14.65 24.43
N HIS A 98 12.13 -13.55 24.19
CA HIS A 98 13.59 -13.46 24.29
C HIS A 98 14.27 -14.62 23.53
N SER A 99 13.67 -15.01 22.39
CA SER A 99 14.16 -16.16 21.63
C SER A 99 15.45 -15.81 20.92
N PHE A 100 16.43 -16.71 21.03
CA PHE A 100 17.68 -16.60 20.29
C PHE A 100 17.55 -17.07 18.84
N SER A 101 16.33 -17.28 18.35
CA SER A 101 16.00 -17.70 17.00
C SER A 101 14.57 -17.26 16.62
N ARG A 102 14.03 -17.88 15.57
CA ARG A 102 12.65 -17.74 15.09
C ARG A 102 11.63 -18.08 16.19
N CYS A 103 10.34 -17.75 15.98
CA CYS A 103 9.27 -18.16 16.88
C CYS A 103 8.78 -19.58 16.53
N ILE A 104 8.03 -19.71 15.44
CA ILE A 104 7.50 -20.97 14.92
C ILE A 104 7.96 -21.12 13.48
N THR A 105 8.64 -22.24 13.21
CA THR A 105 9.03 -22.64 11.86
C THR A 105 8.12 -23.75 11.36
N VAL A 106 7.52 -23.53 10.19
CA VAL A 106 6.72 -24.49 9.44
C VAL A 106 7.51 -24.85 8.18
N HIS A 107 7.95 -26.09 8.11
CA HIS A 107 8.79 -26.60 7.02
C HIS A 107 8.14 -27.86 6.46
N GLY A 108 7.79 -27.86 5.17
CA GLY A 108 7.17 -29.00 4.48
C GLY A 108 5.93 -29.55 5.21
N THR A 109 5.16 -28.66 5.83
CA THR A 109 4.01 -28.99 6.67
C THR A 109 2.81 -28.16 6.23
N ASN A 110 1.66 -28.81 6.09
CA ASN A 110 0.43 -28.23 5.56
C ASN A 110 -0.74 -28.42 6.52
N GLY A 111 -1.67 -27.46 6.55
CA GLY A 111 -2.89 -27.59 7.36
C GLY A 111 -2.69 -27.39 8.87
N LEU A 112 -1.55 -26.82 9.30
CA LEU A 112 -1.28 -26.49 10.70
C LEU A 112 -2.13 -25.30 11.16
N LEU A 113 -2.75 -25.40 12.34
CA LEU A 113 -3.40 -24.27 13.01
C LEU A 113 -2.46 -23.61 14.02
N ILE A 114 -2.11 -22.35 13.81
CA ILE A 114 -1.35 -21.51 14.74
C ILE A 114 -2.27 -20.41 15.23
N LYS A 115 -2.62 -20.44 16.52
CA LYS A 115 -3.69 -19.65 17.10
C LYS A 115 -3.25 -18.97 18.39
N ASP A 116 -3.72 -17.75 18.62
CA ASP A 116 -3.57 -16.99 19.88
C ASP A 116 -2.13 -16.96 20.41
N THR A 117 -1.13 -17.05 19.53
CA THR A 117 0.27 -17.20 19.91
C THR A 117 1.01 -15.86 19.83
N ILE A 118 1.84 -15.59 20.83
CA ILE A 118 2.65 -14.39 20.95
C ILE A 118 4.13 -14.73 20.70
N GLY A 119 4.76 -13.97 19.81
CA GLY A 119 6.21 -13.90 19.64
C GLY A 119 6.73 -12.53 20.08
N PHE A 120 7.66 -12.47 21.03
CA PHE A 120 8.23 -11.20 21.51
C PHE A 120 9.76 -11.24 21.60
N ASP A 121 10.42 -10.23 21.04
CA ASP A 121 11.88 -10.08 21.10
C ASP A 121 12.64 -11.30 20.55
N THR A 122 12.49 -11.55 19.25
CA THR A 122 13.02 -12.74 18.57
C THR A 122 14.05 -12.40 17.50
N LEU A 123 14.93 -13.34 17.13
CA LEU A 123 15.97 -13.16 16.11
C LEU A 123 15.61 -13.89 14.81
N GLY A 124 15.70 -13.18 13.68
CA GLY A 124 15.27 -13.67 12.36
C GLY A 124 13.74 -13.68 12.22
N HIS A 125 13.23 -14.19 11.10
CA HIS A 125 11.79 -14.28 10.85
C HIS A 125 11.06 -15.01 12.00
N CYS A 126 9.97 -14.44 12.53
CA CYS A 126 9.27 -15.00 13.71
C CYS A 126 8.37 -16.19 13.35
N PHE A 127 7.27 -15.97 12.63
CA PHE A 127 6.45 -17.03 12.02
C PHE A 127 6.96 -17.28 10.61
N PHE A 128 7.61 -18.42 10.39
CA PHE A 128 8.44 -18.66 9.21
C PHE A 128 8.00 -19.92 8.45
N LEU A 129 7.55 -19.75 7.20
CA LEU A 129 7.31 -20.83 6.25
C LEU A 129 8.57 -20.98 5.37
N GLU A 130 9.17 -22.17 5.35
CA GLU A 130 10.59 -22.32 4.97
C GLU A 130 10.81 -22.46 3.47
N ASP A 131 10.12 -23.39 2.80
CA ASP A 131 10.54 -23.86 1.47
C ASP A 131 9.62 -23.47 0.30
N GLY A 132 8.51 -22.78 0.58
CA GLY A 132 7.56 -22.39 -0.45
C GLY A 132 6.64 -23.53 -0.89
N VAL A 133 6.48 -24.56 -0.05
CA VAL A 133 5.56 -25.69 -0.29
C VAL A 133 4.48 -25.80 0.79
N GLU A 134 4.59 -25.03 1.86
CA GLU A 134 3.71 -25.08 3.03
C GLU A 134 2.39 -24.38 2.71
N GLN A 135 1.29 -25.12 2.67
CA GLN A 135 -0.03 -24.61 2.28
C GLN A 135 -1.12 -24.95 3.31
N ARG A 136 -2.26 -24.28 3.22
CA ARG A 136 -3.46 -24.45 4.05
C ARG A 136 -3.21 -24.25 5.55
N ASN A 137 -2.04 -23.74 5.94
CA ASN A 137 -1.79 -23.38 7.32
C ASN A 137 -2.64 -22.16 7.68
N THR A 138 -3.19 -22.16 8.88
CA THR A 138 -4.05 -21.09 9.37
C THR A 138 -3.39 -20.40 10.54
N LEU A 139 -3.00 -19.15 10.34
CA LEU A 139 -2.47 -18.26 11.37
C LEU A 139 -3.63 -17.35 11.81
N PHE A 140 -4.19 -17.63 12.98
CA PHE A 140 -5.35 -16.93 13.53
C PHE A 140 -5.01 -16.18 14.82
N HIS A 141 -5.21 -14.87 14.82
CA HIS A 141 -5.12 -14.05 16.03
C HIS A 141 -3.76 -14.13 16.77
N ASN A 142 -2.67 -14.26 16.01
CA ASN A 142 -1.31 -14.25 16.55
C ASN A 142 -0.76 -12.83 16.65
N LEU A 143 0.17 -12.62 17.58
CA LEU A 143 0.83 -11.33 17.81
C LEU A 143 2.34 -11.50 17.75
N GLY A 144 3.01 -10.77 16.87
CA GLY A 144 4.47 -10.65 16.89
C GLY A 144 4.91 -9.23 17.24
N LEU A 145 5.87 -9.13 18.16
CA LEU A 145 6.40 -7.89 18.71
C LEU A 145 7.93 -7.93 18.67
N LEU A 146 8.56 -6.87 18.14
CA LEU A 146 10.02 -6.72 18.14
C LEU A 146 10.75 -7.91 17.47
N THR A 147 10.61 -8.02 16.14
CA THR A 147 11.34 -9.01 15.34
C THR A 147 12.67 -8.42 14.88
N LYS A 148 13.77 -8.95 15.38
CA LYS A 148 15.14 -8.42 15.17
C LYS A 148 15.91 -9.23 14.11
N PRO A 149 16.97 -8.67 13.51
CA PRO A 149 17.85 -9.41 12.62
C PRO A 149 18.41 -10.70 13.20
N GLY A 150 18.64 -11.68 12.34
CA GLY A 150 19.36 -12.92 12.63
C GLY A 150 20.47 -13.18 11.61
N THR A 151 21.15 -14.31 11.74
CA THR A 151 22.29 -14.71 10.90
C THR A 151 22.02 -15.99 10.10
N LEU A 152 20.88 -16.64 10.31
CA LEU A 152 20.53 -17.94 9.72
C LEU A 152 20.46 -17.92 8.19
N LEU A 153 19.74 -16.96 7.63
CA LEU A 153 19.59 -16.75 6.18
C LEU A 153 20.05 -15.35 5.80
N PRO A 154 20.46 -15.09 4.54
CA PRO A 154 20.74 -13.73 4.07
C PRO A 154 19.57 -12.77 4.31
N THR A 155 18.34 -13.26 4.15
CA THR A 155 17.10 -12.50 4.37
C THR A 155 16.89 -12.07 5.83
N ASP A 156 17.46 -12.79 6.79
CA ASP A 156 17.41 -12.44 8.22
C ASP A 156 18.40 -11.31 8.58
N ARG A 157 19.33 -10.96 7.68
CA ARG A 157 20.46 -10.08 8.01
C ARG A 157 20.11 -8.61 7.86
N ASN A 158 20.64 -7.80 8.78
CA ASN A 158 20.69 -6.34 8.61
C ASN A 158 21.83 -5.93 7.68
N ASN A 159 21.95 -4.61 7.44
CA ASN A 159 22.97 -4.02 6.58
C ASN A 159 24.40 -4.47 6.91
N SER A 160 24.81 -4.37 8.18
CA SER A 160 26.18 -4.72 8.60
C SER A 160 26.46 -6.21 8.42
N MET A 161 25.55 -7.08 8.86
CA MET A 161 25.70 -8.53 8.71
C MET A 161 25.74 -8.96 7.25
N CYS A 162 24.89 -8.38 6.40
CA CYS A 162 24.83 -8.68 4.98
C CYS A 162 26.17 -8.42 4.28
N THR A 163 26.83 -7.30 4.59
CA THR A 163 28.12 -6.96 3.97
C THR A 163 29.32 -7.69 4.59
N ALA A 164 29.21 -8.17 5.83
CA ALA A 164 30.31 -8.81 6.55
C ALA A 164 30.37 -10.34 6.38
N MET A 165 29.21 -11.00 6.31
CA MET A 165 29.12 -12.45 6.15
C MET A 165 29.24 -12.83 4.67
N ARG A 166 30.39 -13.40 4.30
CA ARG A 166 30.77 -13.70 2.90
C ARG A 166 31.27 -15.14 2.70
N ASP A 167 31.03 -16.03 3.65
CA ASP A 167 31.47 -17.42 3.59
C ASP A 167 30.79 -18.23 2.47
N ARG A 168 29.65 -17.75 1.95
CA ARG A 168 28.79 -18.47 0.98
C ARG A 168 28.51 -17.70 -0.31
N VAL A 169 29.26 -16.64 -0.57
CA VAL A 169 29.23 -15.94 -1.87
C VAL A 169 30.32 -16.49 -2.78
N PHE A 170 30.21 -16.24 -4.09
CA PHE A 170 31.26 -16.63 -5.03
C PHE A 170 32.35 -15.55 -5.10
N GLY A 171 33.62 -15.98 -5.00
CA GLY A 171 34.77 -15.09 -5.12
C GLY A 171 34.81 -14.01 -4.04
N ASN A 172 35.05 -12.76 -4.45
CA ASN A 172 35.16 -11.59 -3.57
C ASN A 172 33.90 -10.71 -3.57
N TYR A 173 32.76 -11.25 -4.00
CA TYR A 173 31.52 -10.49 -4.08
C TYR A 173 31.11 -9.90 -2.72
N ILE A 174 30.58 -8.69 -2.76
CA ILE A 174 30.06 -8.00 -1.58
C ILE A 174 28.55 -7.89 -1.76
N PRO A 175 27.75 -8.60 -0.93
CA PRO A 175 26.30 -8.51 -0.99
C PRO A 175 25.81 -7.07 -0.87
N VAL A 176 24.78 -6.75 -1.64
CA VAL A 176 24.13 -5.45 -1.64
C VAL A 176 22.89 -5.54 -0.74
N PRO A 177 22.89 -4.87 0.44
CA PRO A 177 21.87 -5.14 1.47
C PRO A 177 20.43 -4.95 1.03
N ALA A 178 20.15 -3.94 0.21
CA ALA A 178 18.80 -3.65 -0.28
C ALA A 178 18.26 -4.68 -1.29
N THR A 179 19.14 -5.45 -1.97
CA THR A 179 18.76 -6.40 -3.01
C THR A 179 18.98 -7.85 -2.63
N ASP A 180 19.84 -8.13 -1.65
CA ASP A 180 20.25 -9.50 -1.31
C ASP A 180 19.78 -9.92 0.10
N CYS A 181 19.53 -8.97 1.01
CA CYS A 181 19.23 -9.19 2.43
C CYS A 181 18.06 -8.31 2.91
N MET A 182 18.07 -7.88 4.18
CA MET A 182 17.14 -6.87 4.74
C MET A 182 15.66 -7.21 4.48
N ALA A 183 15.30 -8.43 4.89
CA ALA A 183 13.96 -8.96 4.71
C ALA A 183 13.31 -9.50 5.98
N VAL A 184 13.86 -9.16 7.15
CA VAL A 184 13.40 -9.65 8.45
C VAL A 184 11.92 -9.34 8.63
N SER A 185 11.14 -10.36 8.93
CA SER A 185 9.69 -10.22 9.00
C SER A 185 9.08 -10.97 10.16
N THR A 186 8.02 -10.39 10.73
CA THR A 186 7.26 -11.07 11.77
C THR A 186 6.52 -12.27 11.17
N PHE A 187 5.88 -12.09 10.02
CA PHE A 187 5.27 -13.18 9.26
C PHE A 187 5.99 -13.30 7.91
N TRP A 188 6.76 -14.37 7.73
CA TRP A 188 7.41 -14.73 6.47
C TRP A 188 6.60 -15.85 5.80
N ILE A 189 5.89 -15.49 4.74
CA ILE A 189 4.93 -16.36 4.07
C ILE A 189 5.47 -16.71 2.67
N ALA A 190 6.12 -17.87 2.56
CA ALA A 190 6.75 -18.34 1.33
C ALA A 190 5.76 -18.88 0.28
N HIS A 191 4.50 -19.13 0.67
CA HIS A 191 3.45 -19.64 -0.19
C HIS A 191 2.11 -18.94 0.09
N PRO A 192 1.40 -18.41 -0.92
CA PRO A 192 0.24 -17.54 -0.69
C PRO A 192 -1.02 -18.28 -0.23
N ASN A 193 -1.14 -19.58 -0.53
CA ASN A 193 -2.25 -20.44 -0.07
C ASN A 193 -2.13 -20.77 1.43
N ASN A 194 -2.09 -19.75 2.29
CA ASN A 194 -2.15 -19.85 3.75
C ASN A 194 -3.08 -18.75 4.27
N ASN A 195 -3.81 -19.05 5.34
CA ASN A 195 -4.82 -18.16 5.88
C ASN A 195 -4.22 -17.28 6.98
N LEU A 196 -4.22 -15.96 6.80
CA LEU A 196 -3.82 -14.97 7.80
C LEU A 196 -5.06 -14.19 8.24
N ILE A 197 -5.58 -14.51 9.42
CA ILE A 197 -6.83 -13.96 9.93
C ILE A 197 -6.58 -13.30 11.29
N ASN A 198 -6.87 -12.00 11.38
CA ASN A 198 -6.84 -11.23 12.62
C ASN A 198 -5.47 -11.20 13.34
N ASN A 199 -4.35 -11.37 12.62
CA ASN A 199 -3.01 -11.30 13.21
C ASN A 199 -2.55 -9.86 13.41
N ALA A 200 -1.56 -9.67 14.27
CA ALA A 200 -0.91 -8.40 14.51
C ALA A 200 0.62 -8.52 14.46
N ALA A 201 1.29 -7.59 13.78
CA ALA A 201 2.74 -7.41 13.84
C ALA A 201 3.07 -5.98 14.28
N ALA A 202 3.99 -5.84 15.24
CA ALA A 202 4.49 -4.54 15.66
C ALA A 202 6.00 -4.52 15.85
N GLY A 203 6.68 -3.55 15.26
CA GLY A 203 8.11 -3.34 15.50
C GLY A 203 9.01 -4.38 14.82
N SER A 204 8.68 -4.78 13.59
CA SER A 204 9.56 -5.63 12.80
C SER A 204 10.71 -4.81 12.21
N GLN A 205 11.90 -5.41 12.18
CA GLN A 205 13.09 -4.77 11.62
C GLN A 205 12.90 -4.36 10.16
N ASP A 206 12.21 -5.14 9.33
CA ASP A 206 11.91 -4.76 7.94
C ASP A 206 10.40 -4.77 7.68
N ALA A 207 9.76 -5.95 7.55
CA ALA A 207 8.34 -6.06 7.21
C ALA A 207 7.48 -6.67 8.32
N GLY A 208 6.24 -6.21 8.51
CA GLY A 208 5.29 -6.88 9.39
C GLY A 208 4.89 -8.25 8.82
N ILE A 209 4.30 -8.24 7.63
CA ILE A 209 3.95 -9.44 6.85
C ILE A 209 4.65 -9.33 5.49
N TRP A 210 5.38 -10.37 5.10
CA TRP A 210 6.01 -10.46 3.80
C TRP A 210 5.57 -11.75 3.09
N TYR A 211 4.86 -11.60 1.96
CA TYR A 211 4.66 -12.68 0.99
C TYR A 211 5.78 -12.66 -0.03
N ILE A 212 6.59 -13.71 -0.01
CA ILE A 212 7.77 -13.87 -0.86
C ILE A 212 7.65 -15.19 -1.60
N PHE A 213 8.02 -15.22 -2.87
CA PHE A 213 7.70 -16.35 -3.72
C PHE A 213 8.95 -17.09 -4.15
N HIS A 214 9.01 -18.38 -3.81
CA HIS A 214 10.08 -19.25 -4.26
C HIS A 214 9.72 -19.70 -5.68
N LYS A 215 10.60 -19.45 -6.66
CA LYS A 215 10.38 -19.89 -8.06
C LYS A 215 10.25 -21.42 -8.17
N GLU A 216 10.91 -22.11 -7.26
CA GLU A 216 10.85 -23.56 -7.07
C GLU A 216 11.05 -23.87 -5.58
N PRO A 217 10.53 -24.99 -5.09
CA PRO A 217 10.79 -25.45 -3.73
C PRO A 217 12.27 -25.50 -3.40
N THR A 218 12.62 -25.03 -2.20
CA THR A 218 14.00 -25.00 -1.72
C THR A 218 14.28 -26.12 -0.71
N GLY A 219 15.49 -26.15 -0.15
CA GLY A 219 15.79 -26.97 1.02
C GLY A 219 15.54 -28.46 0.83
N GLU A 220 14.99 -29.10 1.87
CA GLU A 220 14.64 -30.53 1.87
C GLU A 220 13.36 -30.82 1.06
N SER A 221 12.67 -29.77 0.60
CA SER A 221 11.49 -29.86 -0.28
C SER A 221 11.85 -29.78 -1.78
N SER A 222 13.13 -29.66 -2.12
CA SER A 222 13.61 -29.58 -3.50
C SER A 222 13.16 -30.79 -4.35
N GLY A 223 12.82 -30.54 -5.61
CA GLY A 223 12.31 -31.55 -6.54
C GLY A 223 10.78 -31.71 -6.57
N LEU A 224 10.04 -31.04 -5.67
CA LEU A 224 8.56 -30.99 -5.69
C LEU A 224 8.01 -29.92 -6.66
N GLN A 225 8.80 -29.53 -7.67
CA GLN A 225 8.57 -28.38 -8.56
C GLN A 225 7.21 -28.39 -9.29
N LEU A 226 6.70 -29.56 -9.67
CA LEU A 226 5.42 -29.67 -10.38
C LEU A 226 4.19 -29.32 -9.51
N LEU A 227 4.35 -29.29 -8.18
CA LEU A 227 3.25 -29.16 -7.23
C LEU A 227 3.17 -27.79 -6.54
N ALA A 228 4.22 -26.97 -6.63
CA ALA A 228 4.31 -25.70 -5.93
C ALA A 228 4.83 -24.60 -6.88
N LYS A 229 3.90 -23.80 -7.39
CA LYS A 229 4.16 -22.54 -8.11
C LYS A 229 3.61 -21.37 -7.29
N PRO A 230 4.26 -21.00 -6.17
CA PRO A 230 3.72 -20.03 -5.21
C PRO A 230 3.28 -18.74 -5.86
N GLU A 231 4.01 -18.26 -6.86
CA GLU A 231 3.71 -17.00 -7.55
C GLU A 231 2.44 -17.04 -8.41
N LEU A 232 1.93 -18.23 -8.74
CA LEU A 232 0.70 -18.43 -9.51
C LEU A 232 -0.47 -18.94 -8.66
N THR A 233 -0.21 -19.38 -7.43
CA THR A 233 -1.26 -19.97 -6.60
C THR A 233 -2.20 -18.90 -6.02
N PRO A 234 -3.53 -19.09 -6.04
CA PRO A 234 -4.47 -18.18 -5.38
C PRO A 234 -4.12 -17.93 -3.91
N LEU A 235 -4.35 -16.69 -3.47
CA LEU A 235 -4.16 -16.29 -2.08
C LEU A 235 -5.16 -17.02 -1.17
N GLY A 236 -4.70 -17.49 -0.02
CA GLY A 236 -5.57 -17.91 1.08
C GLY A 236 -6.37 -16.75 1.66
N ILE A 237 -7.05 -16.97 2.77
CA ILE A 237 -7.83 -15.92 3.42
C ILE A 237 -6.89 -14.88 4.03
N PHE A 238 -6.98 -13.62 3.59
CA PHE A 238 -6.34 -12.48 4.25
C PHE A 238 -7.42 -11.55 4.80
N TYR A 239 -7.59 -11.52 6.14
CA TYR A 239 -8.65 -10.74 6.76
C TYR A 239 -8.22 -10.10 8.09
N ASN A 240 -8.44 -8.79 8.22
CA ASN A 240 -8.34 -8.04 9.48
C ASN A 240 -6.96 -8.06 10.16
N ASN A 241 -5.88 -8.15 9.37
CA ASN A 241 -4.51 -8.12 9.88
C ASN A 241 -4.04 -6.69 10.19
N ARG A 242 -3.24 -6.53 11.25
CA ARG A 242 -2.74 -5.24 11.76
C ARG A 242 -1.23 -5.20 11.74
N VAL A 243 -0.63 -4.18 11.13
CA VAL A 243 0.83 -4.13 10.96
C VAL A 243 1.36 -2.71 11.17
N HIS A 244 2.27 -2.53 12.13
CA HIS A 244 2.78 -1.20 12.43
C HIS A 244 4.21 -1.16 12.95
N SER A 245 4.78 0.05 12.95
CA SER A 245 6.13 0.32 13.45
C SER A 245 7.24 -0.50 12.75
N SER A 246 7.02 -0.92 11.50
CA SER A 246 8.03 -1.63 10.71
C SER A 246 8.86 -0.65 9.85
N PHE A 247 10.15 -0.94 9.62
CA PHE A 247 11.00 0.01 8.88
C PHE A 247 10.72 0.04 7.37
N LYS A 248 10.49 -1.11 6.75
CA LYS A 248 10.29 -1.24 5.30
C LYS A 248 8.82 -1.21 4.94
N ALA A 249 8.02 -2.12 5.50
CA ALA A 249 6.59 -2.13 5.21
C ALA A 249 5.74 -2.77 6.30
N GLY A 250 4.47 -2.36 6.38
CA GLY A 250 3.46 -3.15 7.10
C GLY A 250 3.21 -4.48 6.39
N LEU A 251 2.74 -4.42 5.15
CA LEU A 251 2.57 -5.55 4.23
C LEU A 251 3.52 -5.40 3.02
N PHE A 252 4.20 -6.47 2.64
CA PHE A 252 5.06 -6.51 1.47
C PHE A 252 4.73 -7.75 0.63
N ILE A 253 4.26 -7.55 -0.60
CA ILE A 253 4.01 -8.61 -1.59
C ILE A 253 4.87 -8.30 -2.80
N ASP A 254 6.10 -8.82 -2.83
CA ASP A 254 7.06 -8.68 -3.92
C ASP A 254 8.28 -9.57 -3.60
N LYS A 255 9.15 -9.74 -4.59
CA LYS A 255 10.40 -10.51 -4.55
C LYS A 255 10.21 -12.01 -4.49
N GLY A 256 11.29 -12.69 -4.81
CA GLY A 256 11.50 -14.09 -4.50
C GLY A 256 12.81 -14.27 -3.74
N VAL A 257 13.24 -15.52 -3.66
CA VAL A 257 14.57 -15.90 -3.17
C VAL A 257 15.37 -16.56 -4.28
N LYS A 258 16.69 -16.42 -4.22
CA LYS A 258 17.62 -17.15 -5.10
C LYS A 258 17.61 -18.64 -4.75
N THR A 259 17.24 -19.49 -5.70
CA THR A 259 17.13 -20.95 -5.51
C THR A 259 18.36 -21.74 -6.00
N THR A 260 19.39 -21.05 -6.51
CA THR A 260 20.64 -21.67 -6.96
C THR A 260 21.79 -21.36 -6.02
N ASN A 261 22.82 -22.22 -6.00
CA ASN A 261 24.06 -21.93 -5.28
C ASN A 261 24.84 -20.77 -5.93
N ALA A 262 25.74 -20.14 -5.17
CA ALA A 262 26.59 -19.07 -5.67
C ALA A 262 27.54 -19.59 -6.77
N SER A 263 27.73 -18.81 -7.84
CA SER A 263 28.57 -19.17 -8.98
C SER A 263 29.20 -17.93 -9.62
N ALA A 264 30.10 -18.12 -10.61
CA ALA A 264 30.66 -17.00 -11.36
C ALA A 264 29.59 -16.17 -12.10
N ALA A 265 28.50 -16.81 -12.55
CA ALA A 265 27.42 -16.14 -13.27
C ALA A 265 26.47 -15.37 -12.34
N ASP A 266 26.25 -15.87 -11.12
CA ASP A 266 25.52 -15.18 -10.07
C ASP A 266 26.21 -15.40 -8.72
N PRO A 267 27.02 -14.44 -8.26
CA PRO A 267 27.89 -14.63 -7.11
C PRO A 267 27.17 -14.49 -5.78
N ARG A 268 25.87 -14.15 -5.78
CA ARG A 268 25.06 -13.96 -4.59
C ARG A 268 24.80 -15.28 -3.86
N GLU A 269 24.66 -15.20 -2.54
CA GLU A 269 24.40 -16.36 -1.66
C GLU A 269 23.05 -17.03 -1.95
N TYR A 270 22.96 -18.35 -1.75
CA TYR A 270 21.69 -19.10 -1.81
C TYR A 270 20.67 -18.54 -0.80
N LEU A 271 19.40 -18.47 -1.19
CA LEU A 271 18.30 -17.86 -0.42
C LEU A 271 18.45 -16.36 -0.11
N CYS A 272 19.34 -15.64 -0.81
CA CYS A 272 19.27 -14.18 -0.83
C CYS A 272 18.00 -13.71 -1.54
N LEU A 273 17.61 -12.46 -1.29
CA LEU A 273 16.51 -11.84 -2.04
C LEU A 273 16.79 -11.88 -3.55
N ASP A 274 15.72 -12.05 -4.32
CA ASP A 274 15.76 -12.04 -5.77
C ASP A 274 14.60 -11.26 -6.38
N ASN A 275 14.84 -10.67 -7.55
CA ASN A 275 13.90 -9.79 -8.23
C ASN A 275 13.07 -10.49 -9.31
N SER A 276 13.18 -11.80 -9.50
CA SER A 276 12.52 -12.50 -10.60
C SER A 276 11.06 -12.88 -10.34
N ALA A 277 10.67 -13.17 -9.09
CA ALA A 277 9.34 -13.67 -8.80
C ALA A 277 8.27 -12.56 -8.73
N ARG A 278 7.08 -12.86 -9.27
CA ARG A 278 5.98 -11.91 -9.45
C ARG A 278 4.66 -12.59 -9.20
N PHE A 279 3.91 -12.11 -8.22
CA PHE A 279 2.66 -12.72 -7.82
C PHE A 279 1.56 -12.43 -8.83
N ARG A 280 1.06 -13.45 -9.52
CA ARG A 280 -0.01 -13.36 -10.52
C ARG A 280 -0.88 -14.59 -10.38
N PRO A 281 -1.83 -14.61 -9.42
CA PRO A 281 -2.64 -15.77 -9.12
C PRO A 281 -3.56 -16.17 -10.28
N HIS A 282 -3.55 -17.45 -10.62
CA HIS A 282 -4.44 -18.07 -11.60
C HIS A 282 -5.10 -19.32 -11.03
N GLN A 283 -6.22 -19.73 -11.62
CA GLN A 283 -6.89 -20.97 -11.24
C GLN A 283 -5.92 -22.16 -11.37
N ASP A 284 -5.89 -23.02 -10.35
CA ASP A 284 -5.01 -24.20 -10.26
C ASP A 284 -3.51 -23.90 -10.39
N ALA A 285 -3.08 -22.64 -10.15
CA ALA A 285 -1.71 -22.18 -10.36
C ALA A 285 -1.21 -22.41 -11.82
N ASP A 286 -2.13 -22.32 -12.78
CA ASP A 286 -1.89 -22.50 -14.20
C ASP A 286 -2.03 -21.16 -14.95
N PRO A 287 -0.96 -20.62 -15.54
CA PRO A 287 -0.99 -19.32 -16.21
C PRO A 287 -1.86 -19.28 -17.47
N GLU A 288 -2.26 -20.44 -18.01
CA GLU A 288 -3.17 -20.54 -19.15
C GLU A 288 -4.65 -20.48 -18.74
N LYS A 289 -4.94 -20.59 -17.44
CA LYS A 289 -6.29 -20.49 -16.89
C LYS A 289 -6.62 -19.06 -16.46
N PRO A 290 -7.91 -18.72 -16.23
CA PRO A 290 -8.29 -17.39 -15.78
C PRO A 290 -7.56 -16.94 -14.51
N ARG A 291 -7.26 -15.65 -14.44
CA ARG A 291 -6.73 -14.98 -13.23
C ARG A 291 -7.71 -15.10 -12.07
N VAL A 292 -7.18 -15.18 -10.85
CA VAL A 292 -7.95 -15.21 -9.61
C VAL A 292 -7.48 -14.07 -8.72
N ALA A 293 -8.27 -13.00 -8.60
CA ALA A 293 -7.88 -11.84 -7.83
C ALA A 293 -7.54 -12.18 -6.37
N ALA A 294 -6.35 -11.77 -5.91
CA ALA A 294 -5.95 -11.89 -4.52
C ALA A 294 -6.61 -10.78 -3.68
N LEU A 295 -7.44 -11.19 -2.71
CA LEU A 295 -8.19 -10.25 -1.87
C LEU A 295 -7.47 -9.98 -0.55
N ILE A 296 -7.08 -8.71 -0.34
CA ILE A 296 -6.56 -8.17 0.91
C ILE A 296 -7.69 -7.37 1.57
N ASP A 297 -8.42 -8.00 2.50
CA ASP A 297 -9.56 -7.39 3.17
C ASP A 297 -9.22 -6.91 4.58
N ARG A 298 -9.58 -5.66 4.88
CA ARG A 298 -9.40 -5.03 6.20
C ARG A 298 -7.96 -5.00 6.72
N LEU A 299 -7.00 -4.69 5.86
CA LEU A 299 -5.64 -4.41 6.30
C LEU A 299 -5.63 -3.08 7.07
N ILE A 300 -5.09 -3.08 8.30
CA ILE A 300 -4.86 -1.84 9.06
C ILE A 300 -3.37 -1.67 9.27
N THR A 301 -2.80 -0.64 8.65
CA THR A 301 -1.37 -0.32 8.77
C THR A 301 -1.18 1.07 9.34
N PHE A 302 -0.21 1.20 10.23
CA PHE A 302 0.17 2.52 10.67
C PHE A 302 1.62 2.65 11.10
N LYS A 303 2.15 3.87 11.14
CA LYS A 303 3.48 4.17 11.72
C LYS A 303 4.64 3.35 11.12
N ASN A 304 4.51 2.86 9.91
CA ASN A 304 5.61 2.21 9.20
C ASN A 304 6.50 3.29 8.54
N ASN A 305 7.82 3.12 8.60
CA ASN A 305 8.75 4.18 8.20
C ASN A 305 8.77 4.43 6.69
N ASP A 306 8.59 3.41 5.86
CA ASP A 306 8.53 3.57 4.40
C ASP A 306 7.11 3.30 3.90
N HIS A 307 6.65 2.05 3.86
CA HIS A 307 5.33 1.71 3.30
C HIS A 307 4.34 1.19 4.35
N GLY A 308 3.07 1.57 4.24
CA GLY A 308 1.99 0.84 4.88
C GLY A 308 1.80 -0.51 4.19
N ALA A 309 1.70 -0.48 2.86
CA ALA A 309 1.80 -1.66 2.03
C ALA A 309 2.55 -1.39 0.70
N TRP A 310 3.37 -2.33 0.28
CA TRP A 310 3.93 -2.44 -1.07
C TRP A 310 3.39 -3.72 -1.70
N VAL A 311 2.70 -3.58 -2.82
CA VAL A 311 2.03 -4.69 -3.49
C VAL A 311 2.44 -4.70 -4.95
N ARG A 312 3.17 -5.75 -5.36
CA ARG A 312 3.59 -5.98 -6.73
C ARG A 312 3.03 -7.29 -7.27
N GLY A 313 2.44 -7.24 -8.46
CA GLY A 313 1.90 -8.44 -9.09
C GLY A 313 0.84 -8.18 -10.15
N GLY A 314 0.07 -9.23 -10.44
CA GLY A 314 -1.13 -9.22 -11.27
C GLY A 314 -2.36 -8.76 -10.49
N ASP A 315 -3.46 -9.52 -10.56
CA ASP A 315 -4.75 -9.13 -9.98
C ASP A 315 -4.77 -9.15 -8.45
N ILE A 316 -4.73 -7.96 -7.83
CA ILE A 316 -4.74 -7.79 -6.37
C ILE A 316 -5.71 -6.68 -5.98
N ILE A 317 -6.65 -7.00 -5.08
CA ILE A 317 -7.70 -6.10 -4.60
C ILE A 317 -7.48 -5.83 -3.12
N VAL A 318 -7.32 -4.56 -2.76
CA VAL A 318 -7.24 -4.09 -1.37
C VAL A 318 -8.54 -3.37 -1.02
N GLN A 319 -9.30 -3.86 -0.05
CA GLN A 319 -10.58 -3.23 0.30
C GLN A 319 -10.77 -3.09 1.81
N ASN A 320 -11.68 -2.19 2.21
CA ASN A 320 -12.06 -1.95 3.61
C ASN A 320 -10.85 -1.68 4.53
N SER A 321 -9.78 -1.09 3.99
CA SER A 321 -8.47 -1.03 4.63
C SER A 321 -8.16 0.38 5.13
N ALA A 322 -7.23 0.49 6.09
CA ALA A 322 -6.84 1.78 6.66
C ALA A 322 -5.31 1.93 6.74
N PHE A 323 -4.82 3.09 6.28
CA PHE A 323 -3.41 3.44 6.23
C PHE A 323 -3.19 4.77 6.95
N ALA A 324 -2.52 4.76 8.10
CA ALA A 324 -2.34 5.97 8.92
C ALA A 324 -0.89 6.21 9.33
N ASP A 325 -0.40 7.45 9.25
CA ASP A 325 0.94 7.81 9.76
C ASP A 325 2.12 7.03 9.14
N ASN A 326 1.93 6.43 7.96
CA ASN A 326 3.00 5.78 7.21
C ASN A 326 3.78 6.81 6.38
N GLY A 327 5.02 6.49 5.98
CA GLY A 327 5.71 7.28 4.95
C GLY A 327 4.91 7.35 3.66
N ILE A 328 4.50 6.18 3.17
CA ILE A 328 3.64 5.98 2.01
C ILE A 328 2.53 5.03 2.46
N GLY A 329 1.26 5.38 2.32
CA GLY A 329 0.17 4.50 2.77
C GLY A 329 0.12 3.19 1.98
N LEU A 330 -0.08 3.27 0.66
CA LEU A 330 -0.13 2.13 -0.24
C LEU A 330 0.60 2.43 -1.55
N THR A 331 1.42 1.50 -2.02
CA THR A 331 2.04 1.49 -3.35
C THR A 331 1.62 0.23 -4.09
N PHE A 332 1.02 0.42 -5.25
CA PHE A 332 0.80 -0.64 -6.22
C PHE A 332 1.87 -0.60 -7.29
N ALA A 333 2.40 -1.75 -7.67
CA ALA A 333 3.31 -1.92 -8.78
C ALA A 333 2.82 -3.08 -9.64
N SER A 334 2.73 -2.88 -10.94
CA SER A 334 2.51 -4.02 -11.85
C SER A 334 3.82 -4.73 -12.13
N ASP A 335 3.79 -5.70 -13.03
CA ASP A 335 4.93 -6.52 -13.42
C ASP A 335 5.98 -5.79 -14.33
N GLY A 336 6.00 -4.45 -14.31
CA GLY A 336 7.01 -3.61 -15.00
C GLY A 336 6.59 -3.04 -16.36
N SER A 337 7.57 -2.67 -17.19
CA SER A 337 7.41 -1.93 -18.47
C SER A 337 6.61 -2.67 -19.54
N PHE A 338 6.66 -3.99 -19.51
CA PHE A 338 5.97 -4.88 -20.44
C PHE A 338 5.48 -6.08 -19.62
N PRO A 339 4.32 -5.99 -18.93
CA PRO A 339 3.90 -6.97 -17.89
C PRO A 339 3.76 -8.39 -18.44
N SER A 340 4.31 -9.42 -17.78
CA SER A 340 4.24 -10.80 -18.31
C SER A 340 2.83 -11.39 -18.32
N ASP A 341 1.97 -10.95 -17.39
CA ASP A 341 0.56 -11.30 -17.30
C ASP A 341 -0.31 -10.14 -17.80
N GLU A 342 -0.63 -10.20 -19.09
CA GLU A 342 -1.33 -9.13 -19.77
C GLU A 342 -2.81 -9.03 -19.35
N GLY A 343 -3.26 -7.80 -19.10
CA GLY A 343 -4.64 -7.52 -18.69
C GLY A 343 -4.86 -7.64 -17.19
N SER A 344 -3.80 -7.87 -16.42
CA SER A 344 -3.83 -7.75 -14.97
C SER A 344 -4.01 -6.30 -14.51
N SER A 345 -4.65 -6.12 -13.35
CA SER A 345 -4.94 -4.82 -12.75
C SER A 345 -4.98 -4.88 -11.24
N GLN A 346 -4.71 -3.76 -10.58
CA GLN A 346 -4.75 -3.68 -9.13
C GLN A 346 -5.76 -2.63 -8.69
N GLU A 347 -6.51 -2.92 -7.63
CA GLU A 347 -7.57 -2.05 -7.15
C GLU A 347 -7.46 -1.80 -5.65
N VAL A 348 -7.71 -0.55 -5.24
CA VAL A 348 -8.03 -0.20 -3.87
C VAL A 348 -9.39 0.48 -3.78
N SER A 349 -10.25 -0.02 -2.88
CA SER A 349 -11.60 0.50 -2.67
C SER A 349 -11.98 0.56 -1.19
N GLU A 350 -12.99 1.38 -0.87
CA GLU A 350 -13.58 1.47 0.48
C GLU A 350 -12.54 1.67 1.60
N SER A 351 -11.48 2.44 1.33
CA SER A 351 -10.32 2.54 2.21
C SER A 351 -10.03 3.96 2.73
N LEU A 352 -9.48 4.04 3.94
CA LEU A 352 -9.16 5.28 4.63
C LEU A 352 -7.64 5.53 4.65
N PHE A 353 -7.24 6.72 4.20
CA PHE A 353 -5.86 7.20 4.24
C PHE A 353 -5.74 8.40 5.17
N VAL A 354 -4.85 8.33 6.16
CA VAL A 354 -4.63 9.39 7.15
C VAL A 354 -3.15 9.76 7.16
N GLY A 355 -2.82 10.98 6.72
CA GLY A 355 -1.43 11.45 6.70
C GLY A 355 -0.86 11.56 8.12
N GLU A 356 -1.49 12.38 8.94
CA GLU A 356 -1.05 12.62 10.32
C GLU A 356 -2.22 12.52 11.32
N SER A 357 -2.34 11.38 11.98
CA SER A 357 -3.31 11.11 13.04
C SER A 357 -2.91 11.78 14.37
N ARG A 358 -3.77 11.65 15.40
CA ARG A 358 -3.49 12.10 16.78
C ARG A 358 -2.55 11.16 17.54
N ASN A 359 -2.11 10.06 16.92
CA ASN A 359 -1.01 9.26 17.44
C ASN A 359 0.30 10.00 17.13
N TYR A 360 0.83 10.76 18.09
CA TYR A 360 2.12 11.45 17.94
C TYR A 360 3.32 10.50 17.97
N GLY A 361 3.13 9.26 18.42
CA GLY A 361 4.21 8.31 18.63
C GLY A 361 5.02 8.63 19.89
N PHE A 362 6.06 7.84 20.12
CA PHE A 362 6.92 7.95 21.29
C PHE A 362 8.40 8.03 20.84
N LEU A 363 9.15 8.96 21.44
CA LEU A 363 10.58 9.12 21.22
C LEU A 363 11.32 8.20 22.20
N GLY A 364 12.07 7.22 21.68
CA GLY A 364 12.82 6.25 22.51
C GLY A 364 12.94 4.85 21.92
N GLY A 365 12.25 4.55 20.81
CA GLY A 365 12.45 3.31 20.05
C GLY A 365 13.59 3.40 19.04
N GLN A 366 13.72 2.38 18.19
CA GLN A 366 14.71 2.38 17.09
C GLN A 366 14.41 3.45 16.02
N ASN A 367 13.16 3.93 15.91
CA ASN A 367 12.84 5.07 15.06
C ASN A 367 13.36 6.36 15.70
N LYS A 368 14.44 6.89 15.15
CA LYS A 368 15.08 8.15 15.58
C LYS A 368 14.51 9.40 14.91
N TYR A 369 13.55 9.27 13.99
CA TYR A 369 13.05 10.38 13.20
C TYR A 369 11.88 11.07 13.92
N ALA A 370 12.05 12.36 14.15
CA ALA A 370 11.07 13.21 14.81
C ALA A 370 11.00 14.59 14.14
N GLY A 371 9.88 15.26 14.30
CA GLY A 371 9.72 16.63 13.86
C GLY A 371 8.31 17.14 14.05
N THR A 372 8.07 18.32 13.51
CA THR A 372 6.79 19.02 13.65
C THR A 372 5.73 18.41 12.72
N GLY A 373 4.54 18.16 13.26
CA GLY A 373 3.37 17.75 12.49
C GLY A 373 2.76 18.91 11.70
N GLY A 374 2.24 18.64 10.50
CA GLY A 374 1.60 19.64 9.64
C GLY A 374 0.23 20.13 10.14
N ILE A 375 -0.47 19.35 10.97
CA ILE A 375 -1.83 19.70 11.43
C ILE A 375 -1.83 20.68 12.60
N ASP A 376 -1.13 20.33 13.67
CA ASP A 376 -1.20 21.04 14.95
C ASP A 376 0.16 21.59 15.41
N GLN A 377 1.18 21.49 14.55
CA GLN A 377 2.54 21.94 14.81
C GLN A 377 3.16 21.33 16.07
N LYS A 378 2.66 20.16 16.51
CA LYS A 378 3.22 19.46 17.66
C LYS A 378 4.35 18.52 17.26
N PRO A 379 5.34 18.28 18.14
CA PRO A 379 6.36 17.25 17.93
C PRO A 379 5.72 15.86 17.81
N ARG A 380 6.21 15.08 16.85
CA ARG A 380 5.80 13.69 16.63
C ARG A 380 6.93 12.84 16.04
N THR A 381 6.76 11.53 16.09
CA THR A 381 7.57 10.61 15.28
C THR A 381 7.23 10.76 13.81
N LEU A 382 8.25 10.69 12.96
CA LEU A 382 8.14 10.82 11.51
C LEU A 382 8.62 9.55 10.81
N PRO A 383 8.10 9.28 9.60
CA PRO A 383 8.62 8.21 8.75
C PRO A 383 9.96 8.64 8.14
N ARG A 384 10.98 7.77 8.22
CA ARG A 384 12.28 7.79 7.51
C ARG A 384 13.18 9.03 7.66
N ASN A 385 12.67 10.25 7.61
CA ASN A 385 13.42 11.50 7.77
C ASN A 385 12.46 12.68 8.01
N ARG A 386 12.95 13.78 8.60
CA ARG A 386 12.18 15.03 8.76
C ARG A 386 11.60 15.57 7.46
N THR A 387 12.33 15.44 6.34
CA THR A 387 11.96 16.00 5.03
C THR A 387 11.30 15.00 4.08
N PHE A 388 11.10 13.74 4.53
CA PHE A 388 10.57 12.68 3.67
C PHE A 388 9.16 13.03 3.16
N PRO A 389 8.91 13.06 1.84
CA PRO A 389 7.61 13.42 1.28
C PRO A 389 6.58 12.32 1.58
N ILE A 390 5.65 12.61 2.48
CA ILE A 390 4.58 11.69 2.87
C ILE A 390 3.54 11.63 1.76
N ARG A 391 3.09 10.41 1.43
CA ARG A 391 2.04 10.14 0.44
C ARG A 391 0.99 9.20 0.99
N GLY A 392 -0.29 9.50 0.79
CA GLY A 392 -1.36 8.56 1.14
C GLY A 392 -1.37 7.37 0.20
N PHE A 393 -1.65 7.63 -1.07
CA PHE A 393 -1.62 6.63 -2.14
C PHE A 393 -0.53 6.99 -3.15
N GLN A 394 0.27 6.00 -3.53
CA GLN A 394 1.36 6.17 -4.48
C GLN A 394 1.10 5.38 -5.76
N ILE A 395 0.99 6.11 -6.87
CA ILE A 395 0.84 5.58 -8.21
C ILE A 395 2.20 5.10 -8.72
N TYR A 396 2.25 3.87 -9.21
CA TYR A 396 3.44 3.29 -9.85
C TYR A 396 3.05 2.22 -10.88
N ASP A 397 3.79 2.16 -12.00
CA ASP A 397 3.61 1.33 -13.20
C ASP A 397 2.16 1.29 -13.76
N GLY A 398 1.25 0.54 -13.12
CA GLY A 398 -0.16 0.40 -13.47
C GLY A 398 -0.49 -0.81 -14.36
N PRO A 399 -1.78 -1.07 -14.69
CA PRO A 399 -2.95 -0.24 -14.44
C PRO A 399 -3.45 -0.41 -13.01
N ILE A 400 -3.72 0.72 -12.35
CA ILE A 400 -4.26 0.74 -10.99
C ILE A 400 -5.56 1.51 -10.91
N HIS A 401 -6.44 1.10 -10.00
CA HIS A 401 -7.72 1.75 -9.73
C HIS A 401 -7.80 2.15 -8.26
N LEU A 402 -7.99 3.44 -8.00
CA LEU A 402 -8.30 3.97 -6.68
C LEU A 402 -9.75 4.45 -6.69
N THR A 403 -10.61 3.81 -5.89
CA THR A 403 -12.02 4.20 -5.81
C THR A 403 -12.56 4.27 -4.39
N ARG A 404 -13.67 4.99 -4.20
CA ARG A 404 -14.46 5.06 -2.94
C ARG A 404 -13.60 5.18 -1.68
N SER A 405 -12.59 6.03 -1.71
CA SER A 405 -11.58 6.13 -0.65
C SER A 405 -11.51 7.54 -0.07
N THR A 406 -11.25 7.63 1.23
CA THR A 406 -11.25 8.90 1.97
C THR A 406 -9.83 9.24 2.41
N PHE A 407 -9.37 10.46 2.10
CA PHE A 407 -8.10 11.01 2.55
C PHE A 407 -8.32 12.06 3.64
N LYS A 408 -7.57 11.98 4.74
CA LYS A 408 -7.61 12.94 5.85
C LYS A 408 -6.20 13.35 6.26
N LYS A 409 -6.03 14.61 6.66
CA LYS A 409 -4.84 15.12 7.38
C LYS A 409 -3.51 15.03 6.59
N TYR A 410 -3.53 15.49 5.34
CA TYR A 410 -2.33 15.68 4.51
C TYR A 410 -2.03 17.18 4.37
N VAL A 411 -1.15 17.69 5.24
CA VAL A 411 -0.77 19.10 5.29
C VAL A 411 0.75 19.21 5.24
N PRO A 412 1.34 19.87 4.23
CA PRO A 412 2.76 20.06 4.13
C PRO A 412 3.25 21.04 5.20
N THR A 413 4.50 20.88 5.61
CA THR A 413 5.25 21.85 6.43
C THR A 413 6.31 22.53 5.56
N PRO A 414 6.99 23.59 6.04
CA PRO A 414 8.12 24.16 5.32
C PRO A 414 9.23 23.13 4.97
N ASP A 415 9.40 22.11 5.82
CA ASP A 415 10.44 21.08 5.64
C ASP A 415 9.98 19.88 4.81
N ARG A 416 8.67 19.61 4.75
CA ARG A 416 8.14 18.31 4.34
C ARG A 416 6.86 18.43 3.52
N TYR A 417 6.84 17.77 2.37
CA TYR A 417 5.61 17.55 1.62
C TYR A 417 4.77 16.45 2.26
N SER A 418 3.46 16.66 2.29
CA SER A 418 2.48 15.65 2.70
C SER A 418 1.29 15.74 1.75
N SER A 419 1.16 14.78 0.83
CA SER A 419 0.11 14.74 -0.18
C SER A 419 -0.79 13.51 -0.04
N ALA A 420 -2.06 13.66 -0.38
CA ALA A 420 -2.99 12.54 -0.38
C ALA A 420 -2.63 11.52 -1.46
N ILE A 421 -2.34 11.98 -2.68
CA ILE A 421 -1.95 11.18 -3.84
C ILE A 421 -0.57 11.66 -4.33
N GLY A 422 0.27 10.73 -4.77
CA GLY A 422 1.56 11.04 -5.40
C GLY A 422 2.07 9.88 -6.24
N PHE A 423 3.29 10.00 -6.74
CA PHE A 423 3.94 9.02 -7.62
C PHE A 423 5.17 8.41 -6.95
N LEU A 424 5.63 7.27 -7.46
CA LEU A 424 6.93 6.71 -7.08
C LEU A 424 8.03 7.75 -7.29
N MET A 425 8.89 7.91 -6.29
CA MET A 425 10.06 8.80 -6.39
C MET A 425 11.15 8.13 -7.22
N LYS A 426 11.89 8.93 -8.00
CA LYS A 426 13.01 8.44 -8.83
C LYS A 426 12.55 7.31 -9.75
N ASN A 427 11.43 7.52 -10.42
CA ASN A 427 10.83 6.47 -11.23
C ASN A 427 11.53 6.39 -12.59
N SER A 428 12.40 5.39 -12.75
CA SER A 428 12.99 5.04 -14.06
C SER A 428 12.10 4.15 -14.92
N TRP A 429 10.97 3.68 -14.40
CA TRP A 429 10.09 2.69 -15.04
C TRP A 429 8.87 3.36 -15.68
N GLN A 430 7.95 2.56 -16.21
CA GLN A 430 6.83 3.09 -16.97
C GLN A 430 5.76 3.73 -16.05
N ILE A 431 4.86 4.51 -16.66
CA ILE A 431 3.57 4.87 -16.07
C ILE A 431 2.52 4.75 -17.16
N THR A 432 1.45 4.00 -16.89
CA THR A 432 0.33 3.89 -17.83
C THR A 432 -0.71 5.00 -17.67
N PRO A 433 -1.29 5.52 -18.76
CA PRO A 433 -2.47 6.40 -18.69
C PRO A 433 -3.74 5.65 -18.22
N ARG A 434 -3.68 4.33 -18.01
CA ARG A 434 -4.78 3.52 -17.48
C ARG A 434 -4.89 3.50 -15.96
N ASN A 435 -4.08 4.32 -15.27
CA ASN A 435 -4.22 4.54 -13.84
C ASN A 435 -5.44 5.42 -13.60
N ASN A 436 -6.45 4.87 -12.93
CA ASN A 436 -7.76 5.50 -12.79
C ASN A 436 -8.05 5.86 -11.34
N ILE A 437 -8.65 7.02 -11.14
CA ILE A 437 -9.10 7.51 -9.85
C ILE A 437 -10.55 7.97 -9.98
N SER A 438 -11.38 7.55 -9.04
CA SER A 438 -12.81 7.91 -8.98
C SER A 438 -13.32 7.88 -7.55
N LEU A 439 -14.43 8.57 -7.29
CA LEU A 439 -15.20 8.51 -6.05
C LEU A 439 -14.34 8.76 -4.80
N VAL A 440 -13.27 9.54 -4.89
CA VAL A 440 -12.41 9.85 -3.74
C VAL A 440 -12.90 11.08 -2.99
N LYS A 441 -12.67 11.12 -1.67
CA LYS A 441 -13.02 12.27 -0.82
C LYS A 441 -11.80 12.80 -0.10
N PHE A 442 -11.53 14.10 -0.25
CA PHE A 442 -10.51 14.81 0.51
C PHE A 442 -11.16 15.52 1.69
N GLY A 443 -10.73 15.19 2.92
CA GLY A 443 -11.21 15.84 4.14
C GLY A 443 -10.72 17.29 4.28
N PRO A 444 -11.28 18.06 5.23
CA PRO A 444 -11.00 19.50 5.38
C PRO A 444 -9.53 19.83 5.68
N HIS A 445 -8.77 18.88 6.24
CA HIS A 445 -7.35 19.02 6.51
C HIS A 445 -6.48 18.32 5.45
N VAL A 446 -6.93 18.28 4.20
CA VAL A 446 -6.09 17.90 3.06
C VAL A 446 -5.85 19.16 2.25
N SER A 447 -4.62 19.67 2.33
CA SER A 447 -4.24 20.89 1.60
C SER A 447 -3.48 20.58 0.32
N LEU A 448 -2.92 19.39 0.17
CA LEU A 448 -2.23 18.94 -1.04
C LEU A 448 -2.82 17.61 -1.51
N ASN A 449 -3.78 17.67 -2.42
CA ASN A 449 -4.49 16.49 -2.92
C ASN A 449 -3.55 15.60 -3.75
N VAL A 450 -2.80 16.21 -4.67
CA VAL A 450 -1.89 15.51 -5.58
C VAL A 450 -0.53 16.21 -5.56
N PHE A 451 0.55 15.44 -5.71
CA PHE A 451 1.89 16.00 -5.88
C PHE A 451 2.75 15.14 -6.81
N PHE A 452 3.21 15.74 -7.91
CA PHE A 452 4.08 15.10 -8.91
C PHE A 452 5.58 15.14 -8.54
N GLY A 453 5.91 15.68 -7.37
CA GLY A 453 7.31 15.86 -6.96
C GLY A 453 7.90 17.16 -7.47
N LYS A 454 9.09 17.46 -6.96
CA LYS A 454 9.95 18.57 -7.40
C LYS A 454 11.41 18.20 -7.13
N PRO A 455 12.38 18.79 -7.84
CA PRO A 455 13.79 18.53 -7.60
C PRO A 455 14.17 18.71 -6.12
N GLY A 456 15.01 17.81 -5.60
CA GLY A 456 15.42 17.81 -4.20
C GLY A 456 15.95 16.45 -3.73
N PRO A 457 16.24 16.29 -2.43
CA PRO A 457 16.94 15.11 -1.91
C PRO A 457 16.20 13.78 -2.13
N TRP A 458 14.87 13.82 -2.28
CA TRP A 458 14.03 12.63 -2.45
C TRP A 458 13.70 12.33 -3.91
N PHE A 459 13.49 13.36 -4.72
CA PHE A 459 13.14 13.23 -6.13
C PHE A 459 14.34 13.38 -7.07
N GLU A 460 15.54 13.67 -6.54
CA GLU A 460 16.73 14.05 -7.32
C GLU A 460 16.40 15.22 -8.26
N ASP A 461 16.74 15.11 -9.55
CA ASP A 461 16.37 16.09 -10.56
C ASP A 461 14.90 15.95 -10.99
N CYS A 462 14.22 14.87 -10.59
CA CYS A 462 12.87 14.50 -11.01
C CYS A 462 12.78 14.28 -12.54
N GLU A 463 13.86 13.82 -13.18
CA GLU A 463 14.02 13.77 -14.63
C GLU A 463 14.16 12.35 -15.21
N LEU A 464 13.85 11.32 -14.41
CA LEU A 464 13.80 9.95 -14.91
C LEU A 464 12.55 9.71 -15.76
N ASP A 465 12.60 8.70 -16.62
CA ASP A 465 11.61 8.49 -17.67
C ASP A 465 10.19 8.33 -17.13
N GLY A 466 10.01 7.66 -15.99
CA GLY A 466 8.73 7.52 -15.30
C GLY A 466 8.27 8.77 -14.57
N ASP A 467 9.20 9.58 -14.06
CA ASP A 467 8.88 10.89 -13.48
C ASP A 467 8.25 11.79 -14.56
N LYS A 468 8.86 11.84 -15.76
CA LYS A 468 8.40 12.61 -16.92
C LYS A 468 7.03 12.18 -17.45
N ASN A 469 6.77 10.88 -17.41
CA ASN A 469 5.56 10.27 -17.94
C ASN A 469 4.46 10.06 -16.90
N SER A 470 4.64 10.57 -15.68
CA SER A 470 3.63 10.47 -14.63
C SER A 470 2.28 11.05 -15.09
N ILE A 471 1.24 10.23 -15.03
CA ILE A 471 -0.13 10.54 -15.44
C ILE A 471 -1.14 9.65 -14.71
N PHE A 472 -2.37 10.14 -14.49
CA PHE A 472 -3.55 9.34 -14.17
C PHE A 472 -4.82 9.96 -14.77
N HIS A 473 -5.89 9.17 -14.82
CA HIS A 473 -7.23 9.54 -15.28
C HIS A 473 -8.17 9.77 -14.09
N ASP A 474 -8.69 10.98 -13.95
CA ASP A 474 -9.79 11.32 -13.05
C ASP A 474 -11.12 11.09 -13.78
N ILE A 475 -11.75 9.95 -13.51
CA ILE A 475 -12.90 9.46 -14.27
C ILE A 475 -14.11 10.36 -14.02
N ASP A 476 -14.35 10.73 -12.77
CA ASP A 476 -15.58 11.37 -12.33
C ASP A 476 -15.41 12.82 -11.87
N GLY A 477 -14.18 13.33 -11.85
CA GLY A 477 -13.86 14.69 -11.43
C GLY A 477 -13.70 14.82 -9.91
N SER A 478 -13.68 13.71 -9.16
CA SER A 478 -13.54 13.73 -7.70
C SER A 478 -12.18 14.26 -7.23
N VAL A 479 -11.16 14.28 -8.11
CA VAL A 479 -9.84 14.85 -7.82
C VAL A 479 -9.71 16.29 -8.30
N THR A 480 -10.06 16.53 -9.55
CA THR A 480 -9.76 17.75 -10.31
C THR A 480 -10.92 18.74 -10.38
N GLY A 481 -12.15 18.28 -10.13
CA GLY A 481 -13.38 19.01 -10.44
C GLY A 481 -13.79 18.93 -11.92
N TYR A 482 -13.03 18.24 -12.78
CA TYR A 482 -13.32 18.04 -14.19
C TYR A 482 -13.53 16.56 -14.49
N LYS A 483 -14.74 16.17 -14.88
CA LYS A 483 -15.05 14.78 -15.23
C LYS A 483 -14.25 14.34 -16.46
N ASP A 484 -13.80 13.09 -16.48
CA ASP A 484 -13.14 12.46 -17.63
C ASP A 484 -11.92 13.26 -18.14
N THR A 485 -11.05 13.63 -17.19
CA THR A 485 -9.81 14.36 -17.47
C THR A 485 -8.58 13.65 -16.94
N TYR A 486 -7.44 13.93 -17.53
CA TYR A 486 -6.15 13.37 -17.14
C TYR A 486 -5.32 14.43 -16.44
N VAL A 487 -4.58 13.99 -15.43
CA VAL A 487 -3.64 14.81 -14.68
C VAL A 487 -2.24 14.27 -14.94
N GLY A 488 -1.35 15.11 -15.45
CA GLY A 488 0.06 14.76 -15.69
C GLY A 488 1.02 15.85 -15.22
N ARG A 489 2.31 15.58 -15.35
CA ARG A 489 3.38 16.54 -14.98
C ARG A 489 3.24 17.84 -15.80
N ILE A 490 3.43 18.99 -15.15
CA ILE A 490 3.12 20.30 -15.75
C ILE A 490 3.93 20.60 -17.03
N ASP A 491 5.13 20.06 -17.16
CA ASP A 491 6.03 20.29 -18.29
C ASP A 491 6.00 19.16 -19.33
N ASN A 492 5.07 18.19 -19.21
CA ASN A 492 4.90 17.16 -20.22
C ASN A 492 4.09 17.70 -21.41
N TYR A 493 4.79 18.22 -22.43
CA TYR A 493 4.17 18.76 -23.65
C TYR A 493 3.74 17.69 -24.67
N LEU A 494 3.89 16.39 -24.38
CA LEU A 494 3.33 15.33 -25.23
C LEU A 494 1.83 15.13 -25.00
N ILE A 495 1.32 15.56 -23.83
CA ILE A 495 -0.06 15.32 -23.37
C ILE A 495 -0.92 16.59 -23.26
N ARG A 496 -0.36 17.77 -23.57
CA ARG A 496 -1.03 19.08 -23.37
C ARG A 496 -1.87 19.50 -24.57
N HIS A 497 -2.75 20.46 -24.41
CA HIS A 497 -3.37 21.21 -25.51
C HIS A 497 -3.71 22.62 -24.99
N PRO A 498 -4.05 23.59 -25.86
CA PRO A 498 -4.28 24.97 -25.44
C PRO A 498 -5.33 25.16 -24.32
N SER A 499 -6.38 24.33 -24.29
CA SER A 499 -7.41 24.41 -23.23
C SER A 499 -7.04 23.77 -21.89
N CYS A 500 -5.86 23.17 -21.71
CA CYS A 500 -5.51 22.54 -20.44
C CYS A 500 -5.36 23.55 -19.29
N VAL A 501 -5.61 23.11 -18.06
CA VAL A 501 -5.53 23.93 -16.85
C VAL A 501 -4.29 23.57 -16.03
N ASN A 502 -3.45 24.56 -15.74
CA ASN A 502 -2.29 24.36 -14.87
C ASN A 502 -2.69 24.37 -13.40
N VAL A 503 -2.20 23.39 -12.63
CA VAL A 503 -2.36 23.31 -11.18
C VAL A 503 -0.97 23.33 -10.54
N THR A 504 -0.39 24.52 -10.43
CA THR A 504 1.01 24.74 -10.01
C THR A 504 1.31 24.17 -8.63
N LYS A 505 0.35 24.22 -7.70
CA LYS A 505 0.48 23.62 -6.36
C LYS A 505 0.80 22.11 -6.40
N TRP A 506 0.32 21.41 -7.43
CA TRP A 506 0.53 19.98 -7.61
C TRP A 506 1.74 19.66 -8.49
N ASN A 507 2.38 20.68 -9.08
CA ASN A 507 3.30 20.53 -10.21
C ASN A 507 2.65 19.79 -11.40
N ALA A 508 1.38 20.09 -11.68
CA ALA A 508 0.56 19.33 -12.60
C ALA A 508 -0.16 20.17 -13.66
N VAL A 509 -0.64 19.50 -14.70
CA VAL A 509 -1.59 20.00 -15.69
C VAL A 509 -2.78 19.05 -15.81
N VAL A 510 -3.99 19.61 -15.92
CA VAL A 510 -5.24 18.89 -16.14
C VAL A 510 -5.69 19.10 -17.58
N CYS A 511 -5.89 18.00 -18.30
CA CYS A 511 -6.21 18.01 -19.73
C CYS A 511 -7.32 17.00 -20.06
N SER A 512 -8.18 17.36 -21.01
CA SER A 512 -9.07 16.42 -21.68
C SER A 512 -8.34 15.77 -22.84
N GLY A 513 -8.59 14.49 -23.11
CA GLY A 513 -7.99 13.84 -24.26
C GLY A 513 -8.15 12.34 -24.22
N THR A 514 -7.51 11.71 -25.20
CA THR A 514 -7.29 10.26 -25.28
C THR A 514 -5.79 10.03 -25.35
N TYR A 515 -5.30 9.13 -24.52
CA TYR A 515 -3.87 8.92 -24.31
C TYR A 515 -3.52 7.45 -24.40
N ALA A 516 -2.35 7.17 -24.95
CA ALA A 516 -1.79 5.84 -25.08
C ALA A 516 -0.28 5.89 -24.81
N GLN A 517 0.42 4.78 -25.05
CA GLN A 517 1.88 4.70 -24.94
C GLN A 517 2.45 4.05 -26.20
N VAL A 518 3.58 4.56 -26.68
CA VAL A 518 4.36 3.85 -27.70
C VAL A 518 5.55 3.24 -27.00
N TYR A 519 5.65 1.91 -26.99
CA TYR A 519 6.83 1.24 -26.46
C TYR A 519 7.86 1.09 -27.58
N VAL A 520 9.00 1.76 -27.41
CA VAL A 520 10.07 1.86 -28.41
C VAL A 520 11.26 1.04 -27.95
N GLN A 521 11.70 0.08 -28.76
CA GLN A 521 12.95 -0.64 -28.55
C GLN A 521 13.96 -0.22 -29.62
N ALA A 522 15.13 0.26 -29.18
CA ALA A 522 16.25 0.61 -30.04
C ALA A 522 17.36 -0.44 -29.88
N TRP A 523 17.61 -1.19 -30.94
CA TRP A 523 18.62 -2.25 -30.98
C TRP A 523 19.92 -1.76 -31.62
N SER A 524 21.01 -2.51 -31.40
CA SER A 524 22.36 -2.33 -31.99
C SER A 524 23.21 -1.16 -31.45
N THR A 525 22.66 -0.30 -30.62
CA THR A 525 23.37 0.85 -30.03
C THR A 525 23.02 0.97 -28.54
N GLN A 526 24.03 0.78 -27.68
CA GLN A 526 23.87 0.88 -26.23
C GLN A 526 23.83 2.37 -25.80
N ASN A 527 23.16 2.66 -24.68
CA ASN A 527 23.12 4.00 -24.07
C ASN A 527 22.58 5.14 -24.96
N LEU A 528 21.80 4.83 -26.00
CA LEU A 528 21.08 5.87 -26.73
C LEU A 528 20.12 6.59 -25.79
N THR A 529 19.94 7.88 -26.02
CA THR A 529 18.89 8.69 -25.41
C THR A 529 17.91 9.09 -26.51
N MET A 530 16.62 8.84 -26.28
CA MET A 530 15.55 9.16 -27.21
C MET A 530 15.03 10.56 -26.94
N THR A 531 14.94 11.39 -27.98
CA THR A 531 14.19 12.65 -27.92
C THR A 531 12.92 12.48 -28.74
N ILE A 532 11.77 12.58 -28.10
CA ILE A 532 10.46 12.60 -28.76
C ILE A 532 9.88 14.00 -28.68
N THR A 533 9.39 14.48 -29.83
CA THR A 533 8.87 15.83 -29.97
C THR A 533 7.50 15.76 -30.61
N ARG A 534 6.54 16.55 -30.10
CA ARG A 534 5.22 16.68 -30.72
C ARG A 534 5.24 17.82 -31.72
N ASP A 535 4.68 17.61 -32.91
CA ASP A 535 4.74 18.57 -34.02
C ASP A 535 4.15 19.95 -33.68
N GLU A 536 3.23 19.97 -32.71
CA GLU A 536 2.58 21.18 -32.20
C GLU A 536 3.45 21.98 -31.20
N TYR A 537 4.46 21.35 -30.60
CA TYR A 537 5.29 21.92 -29.53
C TYR A 537 6.78 21.59 -29.71
N PRO A 538 7.40 21.95 -30.85
CA PRO A 538 8.79 21.58 -31.14
C PRO A 538 9.82 22.16 -30.19
N SER A 539 9.51 23.28 -29.53
CA SER A 539 10.38 23.92 -28.53
C SER A 539 10.39 23.19 -27.18
N TYR A 540 9.52 22.20 -26.97
CA TYR A 540 9.40 21.47 -25.71
C TYR A 540 9.52 19.95 -25.94
N PRO A 541 10.69 19.47 -26.41
CA PRO A 541 10.91 18.03 -26.60
C PRO A 541 11.01 17.29 -25.25
N MET A 542 10.65 16.02 -25.24
CA MET A 542 10.89 15.13 -24.11
C MET A 542 12.09 14.23 -24.39
N VAL A 543 13.06 14.25 -23.46
CA VAL A 543 14.29 13.45 -23.54
C VAL A 543 14.21 12.28 -22.56
N LEU A 544 14.36 11.05 -23.06
CA LEU A 544 14.22 9.79 -22.32
C LEU A 544 15.53 8.99 -22.36
N ARG A 545 16.01 8.58 -21.18
CA ARG A 545 17.32 7.94 -20.98
C ARG A 545 17.30 6.43 -21.18
N GLY A 546 16.13 5.81 -21.13
CA GLY A 546 15.94 4.37 -21.21
C GLY A 546 16.02 3.67 -19.84
N ILE A 547 15.20 2.64 -19.67
CA ILE A 547 14.97 1.95 -18.37
C ILE A 547 16.15 1.04 -17.96
N ASN A 548 16.99 0.60 -18.90
CA ASN A 548 18.12 -0.31 -18.66
C ASN A 548 19.32 0.01 -19.56
N GLN A 549 20.16 0.95 -19.14
CA GLN A 549 21.33 1.41 -19.90
C GLN A 549 22.35 0.28 -20.22
N LYS A 550 22.35 -0.82 -19.45
CA LYS A 550 23.25 -1.97 -19.65
C LYS A 550 22.62 -3.17 -20.41
N ALA A 551 21.39 -3.05 -20.90
CA ALA A 551 20.72 -4.12 -21.63
C ALA A 551 21.17 -4.19 -23.10
N ALA A 552 20.88 -5.33 -23.75
CA ALA A 552 21.18 -5.56 -25.17
C ALA A 552 20.46 -4.57 -26.12
N PHE A 553 19.39 -3.94 -25.66
CA PHE A 553 18.66 -2.88 -26.34
C PHE A 553 18.18 -1.83 -25.32
N GLN A 554 18.01 -0.59 -25.78
CA GLN A 554 17.36 0.45 -24.99
C GLN A 554 15.85 0.43 -25.19
N GLN A 555 15.11 0.79 -24.15
CA GLN A 555 13.66 0.77 -24.15
C GLN A 555 13.07 2.05 -23.57
N TYR A 556 12.06 2.59 -24.25
CA TYR A 556 11.38 3.83 -23.90
C TYR A 556 9.87 3.64 -24.02
N GLN A 557 9.10 4.38 -23.22
CA GLN A 557 7.64 4.23 -23.21
C GLN A 557 6.93 5.55 -22.93
N PRO A 558 7.10 6.58 -23.80
CA PRO A 558 6.41 7.85 -23.62
C PRO A 558 4.88 7.69 -23.64
N VAL A 559 4.22 8.43 -22.75
CA VAL A 559 2.77 8.67 -22.81
C VAL A 559 2.51 9.76 -23.85
N ILE A 560 1.59 9.49 -24.75
CA ILE A 560 1.29 10.33 -25.91
C ILE A 560 -0.20 10.61 -26.02
N MET A 561 -0.54 11.76 -26.59
CA MET A 561 -1.89 12.11 -27.01
C MET A 561 -2.18 11.50 -28.38
N LEU A 562 -3.32 10.83 -28.52
CA LEU A 562 -3.75 10.25 -29.78
C LEU A 562 -4.17 11.33 -30.79
N GLU A 563 -4.20 10.95 -32.07
CA GLU A 563 -4.55 11.83 -33.21
C GLU A 563 -3.58 13.00 -33.42
N LYS A 564 -2.31 12.81 -33.03
CA LYS A 564 -1.23 13.80 -33.14
C LYS A 564 -0.05 13.27 -33.93
N GLY A 565 0.79 14.21 -34.39
CA GLY A 565 2.06 13.94 -35.05
C GLY A 565 3.25 14.10 -34.11
N TYR A 566 4.22 13.20 -34.23
CA TYR A 566 5.43 13.16 -33.41
C TYR A 566 6.66 12.89 -34.27
N THR A 567 7.82 13.41 -33.86
CA THR A 567 9.12 13.00 -34.39
C THR A 567 10.01 12.41 -33.29
N ILE A 568 10.82 11.43 -33.66
CA ILE A 568 11.77 10.74 -32.78
C ILE A 568 13.19 10.97 -33.29
N HIS A 569 14.07 11.34 -32.38
CA HIS A 569 15.47 11.65 -32.62
C HIS A 569 16.35 10.95 -31.57
N TRP A 570 17.64 10.85 -31.87
CA TRP A 570 18.63 10.17 -31.05
C TRP A 570 19.83 11.09 -30.82
N ASN A 571 20.44 11.00 -29.65
CA ASN A 571 21.70 11.70 -29.34
C ASN A 571 22.95 11.01 -29.94
N GLY A 572 22.75 10.01 -30.80
CA GLY A 572 23.78 9.24 -31.49
C GLY A 572 23.23 8.69 -32.81
N PRO A 573 23.92 7.71 -33.42
CA PRO A 573 23.45 7.08 -34.66
C PRO A 573 22.04 6.50 -34.51
N ALA A 574 21.24 6.63 -35.57
CA ALA A 574 19.91 6.02 -35.60
C ALA A 574 20.03 4.49 -35.40
N PRO A 575 19.11 3.86 -34.64
CA PRO A 575 19.14 2.42 -34.47
C PRO A 575 18.89 1.71 -35.81
N ARG A 576 19.75 0.74 -36.15
CA ARG A 576 19.58 -0.10 -37.35
C ARG A 576 18.29 -0.90 -37.30
N THR A 577 17.81 -1.23 -36.10
CA THR A 577 16.52 -1.86 -35.90
C THR A 577 15.78 -1.15 -34.77
N ALA A 578 14.60 -0.62 -35.10
CA ALA A 578 13.66 -0.06 -34.14
C ALA A 578 12.37 -0.87 -34.13
N PHE A 579 11.84 -1.14 -32.94
CA PHE A 579 10.49 -1.69 -32.79
C PHE A 579 9.58 -0.66 -32.13
N LEU A 580 8.40 -0.47 -32.69
CA LEU A 580 7.35 0.40 -32.16
C LEU A 580 6.14 -0.46 -31.83
N TYR A 581 5.82 -0.60 -30.56
CA TYR A 581 4.64 -1.31 -30.10
C TYR A 581 3.54 -0.32 -29.72
N LEU A 582 2.31 -0.62 -30.15
CA LEU A 582 1.13 0.18 -29.84
C LEU A 582 0.55 -0.31 -28.51
N ILE A 583 0.80 0.44 -27.43
CA ILE A 583 0.43 0.08 -26.07
C ILE A 583 -0.70 0.98 -25.58
N ASN A 584 -1.79 0.37 -25.08
CA ASN A 584 -3.03 1.05 -24.69
C ASN A 584 -3.82 1.71 -25.83
N PHE A 585 -3.47 1.43 -27.08
CA PHE A 585 -4.28 1.83 -28.24
C PHE A 585 -5.53 0.95 -28.32
N ASN A 586 -6.70 1.56 -28.44
CA ASN A 586 -7.94 0.86 -28.80
C ASN A 586 -8.05 0.81 -30.33
N LYS A 587 -8.96 -0.03 -30.83
CA LYS A 587 -9.19 -0.14 -32.27
C LYS A 587 -9.46 1.22 -32.91
N ASN A 588 -8.76 1.49 -34.01
CA ASN A 588 -8.75 2.76 -34.76
C ASN A 588 -8.00 3.92 -34.11
N ASP A 589 -7.51 3.81 -32.87
CA ASP A 589 -6.63 4.82 -32.30
C ASP A 589 -5.35 4.91 -33.14
N TRP A 590 -4.85 6.13 -33.34
CA TRP A 590 -3.71 6.35 -34.22
C TRP A 590 -2.83 7.53 -33.80
N ILE A 591 -1.57 7.48 -34.23
CA ILE A 591 -0.66 8.63 -34.31
C ILE A 591 0.12 8.62 -35.62
N ARG A 592 0.68 9.77 -36.01
CA ARG A 592 1.74 9.83 -37.03
C ARG A 592 3.09 9.92 -36.31
N VAL A 593 4.05 9.11 -36.72
CA VAL A 593 5.42 9.17 -36.19
C VAL A 593 6.43 9.35 -37.33
N GLY A 594 7.39 10.26 -37.14
CA GLY A 594 8.54 10.48 -38.01
C GLY A 594 9.83 10.09 -37.29
N LEU A 595 10.55 9.09 -37.78
CA LEU A 595 11.84 8.68 -37.18
C LEU A 595 12.98 9.32 -37.96
N CYS A 596 13.91 9.96 -37.27
CA CYS A 596 15.08 10.56 -37.89
C CYS A 596 16.09 9.49 -38.34
N TYR A 597 16.50 9.58 -39.60
CA TYR A 597 17.50 8.74 -40.24
C TYR A 597 18.35 9.58 -41.22
N PRO A 598 19.59 9.16 -41.50
CA PRO A 598 20.41 9.75 -42.55
C PRO A 598 19.72 9.72 -43.93
N SER A 599 20.01 10.71 -44.78
CA SER A 599 19.34 10.86 -46.09
C SER A 599 19.63 9.73 -47.09
N ASP A 600 20.71 8.97 -46.88
CA ASP A 600 21.12 7.78 -47.65
C ASP A 600 20.42 6.49 -47.17
N ALA A 601 19.62 6.54 -46.10
CA ALA A 601 19.03 5.36 -45.52
C ALA A 601 17.95 4.72 -46.42
N SER A 602 17.96 3.39 -46.47
CA SER A 602 16.90 2.57 -47.06
C SER A 602 16.21 1.73 -45.98
N PHE A 603 14.93 1.38 -46.21
CA PHE A 603 14.08 0.81 -45.16
C PHE A 603 13.37 -0.46 -45.60
N GLN A 604 13.34 -1.43 -44.69
CA GLN A 604 12.35 -2.50 -44.68
C GLN A 604 11.48 -2.33 -43.43
N VAL A 605 10.19 -2.06 -43.64
CA VAL A 605 9.23 -1.79 -42.57
C VAL A 605 8.16 -2.87 -42.58
N THR A 606 7.96 -3.55 -41.45
CA THR A 606 7.04 -4.68 -41.32
C THR A 606 6.13 -4.52 -40.11
N PHE A 607 4.89 -5.01 -40.23
CA PHE A 607 3.90 -5.06 -39.17
C PHE A 607 3.62 -6.52 -38.76
N GLY A 608 3.35 -6.75 -37.48
CA GLY A 608 2.83 -8.03 -37.02
C GLY A 608 2.30 -7.97 -35.59
N PHE A 609 1.68 -9.05 -35.16
CA PHE A 609 1.22 -9.26 -33.79
C PHE A 609 2.22 -10.15 -33.05
N LEU A 610 2.73 -9.67 -31.92
CA LEU A 610 3.53 -10.48 -31.01
C LEU A 610 2.62 -11.12 -29.95
N GLN A 611 2.52 -12.45 -29.99
CA GLN A 611 1.90 -13.25 -28.95
C GLN A 611 2.86 -13.36 -27.76
N ARG A 612 2.47 -12.86 -26.60
CA ARG A 612 3.39 -12.70 -25.47
C ARG A 612 3.64 -13.96 -24.67
N GLN A 613 2.66 -14.84 -24.56
CA GLN A 613 2.79 -16.06 -23.77
C GLN A 613 3.84 -17.03 -24.33
N ASN A 614 3.89 -17.16 -25.66
CA ASN A 614 4.79 -18.09 -26.35
C ASN A 614 5.87 -17.39 -27.21
N GLY A 615 5.85 -16.06 -27.30
CA GLY A 615 6.77 -15.27 -28.12
C GLY A 615 6.57 -15.41 -29.64
N SER A 616 5.49 -16.05 -30.09
CA SER A 616 5.22 -16.26 -31.51
C SER A 616 4.81 -14.96 -32.21
N LEU A 617 5.12 -14.87 -33.50
CA LEU A 617 4.78 -13.74 -34.34
C LEU A 617 3.75 -14.19 -35.37
N SER A 618 2.70 -13.39 -35.55
CA SER A 618 1.78 -13.57 -36.67
C SER A 618 2.51 -13.39 -38.02
N LYS A 619 1.84 -13.76 -39.11
CA LYS A 619 2.29 -13.41 -40.46
C LYS A 619 2.58 -11.91 -40.52
N MET A 620 3.76 -11.55 -41.05
CA MET A 620 4.21 -10.18 -41.17
C MET A 620 3.64 -9.54 -42.45
N GLU A 621 3.16 -8.31 -42.35
CA GLU A 621 2.73 -7.46 -43.47
C GLU A 621 3.83 -6.43 -43.76
N ASP A 622 4.24 -6.29 -45.02
CA ASP A 622 5.17 -5.24 -45.42
C ASP A 622 4.46 -3.89 -45.57
N TYR A 623 5.14 -2.81 -45.20
CA TYR A 623 4.70 -1.47 -45.60
C TYR A 623 5.27 -1.12 -46.97
N GLU A 624 4.50 -0.37 -47.76
CA GLU A 624 4.91 0.10 -49.08
C GLU A 624 5.27 1.60 -49.06
N PRO A 625 6.28 2.04 -49.83
CA PRO A 625 6.67 3.44 -49.91
C PRO A 625 5.64 4.26 -50.71
N VAL A 626 5.42 5.50 -50.28
CA VAL A 626 4.68 6.55 -51.03
C VAL A 626 5.59 7.74 -51.32
N ARG A 627 5.19 8.64 -52.21
CA ARG A 627 6.07 9.71 -52.74
C ARG A 627 5.99 11.03 -51.99
N SER A 628 4.97 11.22 -51.14
CA SER A 628 4.77 12.46 -50.39
C SER A 628 4.06 12.23 -49.07
N LEU A 629 4.17 13.19 -48.16
CA LEU A 629 3.43 13.17 -46.90
C LEU A 629 1.92 13.28 -47.12
N ASP A 630 1.48 14.02 -48.14
CA ASP A 630 0.05 14.16 -48.48
C ASP A 630 -0.56 12.84 -48.97
N GLU A 631 0.20 12.05 -49.74
CA GLU A 631 -0.20 10.71 -50.15
C GLU A 631 -0.32 9.78 -48.94
N LEU A 632 0.66 9.83 -48.02
CA LEU A 632 0.63 9.07 -46.77
C LEU A 632 -0.59 9.43 -45.90
N GLN A 633 -0.94 10.72 -45.82
CA GLN A 633 -2.10 11.20 -45.06
C GLN A 633 -3.43 10.68 -45.62
N LYS A 634 -3.58 10.64 -46.96
CA LYS A 634 -4.78 10.08 -47.61
C LYS A 634 -4.92 8.58 -47.40
N GLN A 635 -3.81 7.88 -47.20
CA GLN A 635 -3.74 6.42 -47.03
C GLN A 635 -3.48 5.99 -45.57
N GLN A 636 -3.97 6.77 -44.59
CA GLN A 636 -3.72 6.55 -43.16
C GLN A 636 -4.04 5.12 -42.64
N SER A 637 -4.99 4.43 -43.26
CA SER A 637 -5.39 3.07 -42.83
C SER A 637 -4.59 1.96 -43.52
N GLU A 638 -3.80 2.30 -44.54
CA GLU A 638 -2.95 1.38 -45.28
C GLU A 638 -1.55 1.30 -44.62
N ARG A 639 -0.83 0.21 -44.90
CA ARG A 639 0.55 0.04 -44.43
C ARG A 639 1.49 0.74 -45.40
N LYS A 640 1.59 2.07 -45.25
CA LYS A 640 2.41 2.93 -46.10
C LYS A 640 3.42 3.73 -45.28
N PHE A 641 4.57 4.04 -45.87
CA PHE A 641 5.56 4.93 -45.28
C PHE A 641 6.07 5.94 -46.30
N TYR A 642 6.48 7.11 -45.83
CA TYR A 642 7.11 8.15 -46.64
C TYR A 642 8.46 8.52 -46.02
N PHE A 643 9.53 8.50 -46.81
CA PHE A 643 10.83 8.98 -46.38
C PHE A 643 11.11 10.34 -47.02
N ASP A 644 11.13 11.39 -46.20
CA ASP A 644 11.52 12.72 -46.62
C ASP A 644 13.04 12.88 -46.51
N SER A 645 13.74 12.70 -47.62
CA SER A 645 15.20 12.83 -47.69
C SER A 645 15.70 14.25 -47.40
N SER A 646 14.86 15.29 -47.54
CA SER A 646 15.26 16.68 -47.28
C SER A 646 15.44 16.96 -45.79
N THR A 647 14.58 16.37 -44.95
CA THR A 647 14.66 16.48 -43.49
C THR A 647 15.31 15.28 -42.81
N GLY A 648 15.31 14.11 -43.47
CA GLY A 648 15.76 12.83 -42.91
C GLY A 648 14.69 12.09 -42.10
N LEU A 649 13.40 12.41 -42.28
CA LEU A 649 12.31 11.81 -41.50
C LEU A 649 11.60 10.67 -42.25
N LEU A 650 11.56 9.49 -41.64
CA LEU A 650 10.71 8.37 -42.04
C LEU A 650 9.35 8.47 -41.35
N PHE A 651 8.33 8.88 -42.09
CA PHE A 651 6.95 8.99 -41.62
C PHE A 651 6.15 7.71 -41.85
N LEU A 652 5.37 7.33 -40.85
CA LEU A 652 4.35 6.29 -40.93
C LEU A 652 3.21 6.58 -39.96
N TYR A 653 2.04 5.99 -40.22
CA TYR A 653 0.93 5.95 -39.27
C TYR A 653 0.97 4.68 -38.44
N LEU A 654 0.95 4.85 -37.12
CA LEU A 654 0.72 3.78 -36.16
C LEU A 654 -0.77 3.79 -35.83
N LYS A 655 -1.55 2.92 -36.47
CA LYS A 655 -2.99 2.78 -36.26
C LYS A 655 -3.34 1.37 -35.83
N ALA A 656 -3.96 1.25 -34.67
CA ALA A 656 -4.36 -0.02 -34.09
C ALA A 656 -5.52 -0.65 -34.87
N LYS A 657 -5.39 -1.94 -35.21
CA LYS A 657 -6.43 -2.72 -35.92
C LYS A 657 -7.23 -3.61 -34.97
N GLY A 658 -6.61 -4.11 -33.91
CA GLY A 658 -7.18 -5.06 -32.98
C GLY A 658 -8.03 -4.41 -31.90
N ASN A 659 -9.04 -5.13 -31.42
CA ASN A 659 -9.77 -4.75 -30.22
C ASN A 659 -8.94 -5.07 -28.98
N ARG A 660 -9.03 -4.21 -27.98
CA ARG A 660 -8.38 -4.37 -26.68
C ARG A 660 -9.46 -4.62 -25.64
N ASP A 661 -9.28 -5.66 -24.84
CA ASP A 661 -10.24 -6.03 -23.81
C ASP A 661 -9.83 -5.45 -22.46
N SER A 662 -10.78 -4.86 -21.73
CA SER A 662 -10.61 -4.42 -20.34
C SER A 662 -9.32 -3.62 -20.08
N HIS A 663 -8.41 -4.15 -19.24
CA HIS A 663 -7.13 -3.58 -18.83
C HIS A 663 -5.93 -4.07 -19.64
N SER A 664 -6.15 -4.87 -20.69
CA SER A 664 -5.07 -5.39 -21.54
C SER A 664 -4.28 -4.25 -22.17
N TYR A 665 -2.97 -4.39 -22.26
CA TYR A 665 -2.12 -3.38 -22.88
C TYR A 665 -2.14 -3.47 -24.40
N CYS A 666 -2.41 -4.65 -24.92
CA CYS A 666 -2.39 -5.01 -26.32
C CYS A 666 -3.73 -5.57 -26.79
N SER A 667 -3.86 -5.77 -28.09
CA SER A 667 -5.07 -6.33 -28.68
C SER A 667 -5.24 -7.81 -28.31
N SER A 668 -6.46 -8.33 -28.42
CA SER A 668 -6.76 -9.75 -28.25
C SER A 668 -6.05 -10.67 -29.26
N GLN A 669 -5.50 -10.12 -30.34
CA GLN A 669 -4.69 -10.85 -31.33
C GLN A 669 -3.19 -10.85 -31.00
N GLY A 670 -2.78 -10.13 -29.94
CA GLY A 670 -1.40 -9.90 -29.53
C GLY A 670 -1.00 -8.42 -29.59
N CYS A 671 0.24 -8.14 -29.20
CA CYS A 671 0.81 -6.79 -29.25
C CYS A 671 1.15 -6.38 -30.68
N GLU A 672 0.41 -5.39 -31.18
CA GLU A 672 0.66 -4.76 -32.47
C GLU A 672 2.04 -4.10 -32.48
N ARG A 673 2.90 -4.55 -33.40
CA ARG A 673 4.31 -4.15 -33.49
C ARG A 673 4.68 -3.79 -34.92
N VAL A 674 5.32 -2.63 -35.08
CA VAL A 674 6.04 -2.25 -36.30
C VAL A 674 7.54 -2.46 -36.07
N LYS A 675 8.20 -3.15 -36.99
CA LYS A 675 9.66 -3.30 -37.05
C LYS A 675 10.19 -2.47 -38.21
N ILE A 676 11.12 -1.57 -37.92
CA ILE A 676 11.83 -0.76 -38.91
C ILE A 676 13.27 -1.26 -38.95
N GLN A 677 13.69 -1.77 -40.10
CA GLN A 677 15.08 -2.10 -40.38
C GLN A 677 15.62 -1.05 -41.35
N ALA A 678 16.64 -0.32 -40.91
CA ALA A 678 17.30 0.70 -41.71
C ALA A 678 18.70 0.24 -42.11
N THR A 679 19.03 0.44 -43.38
CA THR A 679 20.37 0.22 -43.94
C THR A 679 20.98 1.56 -44.27
N THR A 680 22.08 1.90 -43.60
CA THR A 680 22.88 3.11 -43.80
C THR A 680 24.28 2.87 -43.26
N ASP A 681 25.27 3.53 -43.87
CA ASP A 681 26.65 3.52 -43.43
C ASP A 681 27.01 4.74 -42.56
N SER A 682 26.11 5.73 -42.48
CA SER A 682 26.31 6.92 -41.66
C SER A 682 26.34 6.59 -40.17
N LYS A 683 27.27 7.23 -39.46
CA LYS A 683 27.43 7.19 -38.00
C LYS A 683 27.12 8.54 -37.36
N ASP A 684 26.48 9.44 -38.12
CA ASP A 684 26.18 10.77 -37.65
C ASP A 684 25.07 10.74 -36.58
N ILE A 685 25.00 11.82 -35.80
CA ILE A 685 23.93 11.99 -34.82
C ILE A 685 22.59 12.10 -35.55
N SER A 686 21.65 11.22 -35.21
CA SER A 686 20.31 11.19 -35.79
C SER A 686 19.40 12.24 -35.12
N ASN A 687 19.65 13.51 -35.44
CA ASN A 687 18.84 14.63 -34.98
C ASN A 687 18.40 15.53 -36.15
N CYS A 688 17.13 15.40 -36.54
CA CYS A 688 16.53 16.07 -37.67
C CYS A 688 15.75 17.34 -37.25
N MET A 689 15.71 17.71 -35.97
CA MET A 689 14.79 18.75 -35.46
C MET A 689 14.95 20.10 -36.17
N ALA A 690 16.20 20.53 -36.41
CA ALA A 690 16.49 21.82 -37.06
C ALA A 690 15.97 21.89 -38.50
N LYS A 691 15.97 20.77 -39.22
CA LYS A 691 15.42 20.66 -40.59
C LYS A 691 13.91 20.41 -40.58
N ALA A 692 13.41 19.67 -39.59
CA ALA A 692 12.02 19.24 -39.52
C ALA A 692 11.05 20.39 -39.21
N TYR A 693 11.34 21.24 -38.23
CA TYR A 693 10.34 22.17 -37.70
C TYR A 693 10.14 23.51 -38.44
N PRO A 694 10.99 23.91 -39.39
CA PRO A 694 10.60 24.85 -40.43
C PRO A 694 9.46 24.33 -41.34
N GLN A 695 9.33 23.01 -41.50
CA GLN A 695 8.43 22.38 -42.47
C GLN A 695 7.22 21.68 -41.84
N TYR A 696 7.40 21.02 -40.70
CA TYR A 696 6.40 20.14 -40.08
C TYR A 696 5.76 20.70 -38.82
N TYR A 697 6.08 21.94 -38.45
CA TYR A 697 5.39 22.61 -37.35
C TYR A 697 3.89 22.67 -37.59
N GLN A 698 3.12 22.33 -36.55
CA GLN A 698 1.67 22.45 -36.55
C GLN A 698 1.23 23.43 -35.47
N LYS A 699 0.15 24.17 -35.72
CA LYS A 699 -0.44 25.01 -34.68
C LYS A 699 -1.10 24.11 -33.63
N PRO A 700 -0.85 24.32 -32.32
CA PRO A 700 -1.53 23.58 -31.26
C PRO A 700 -3.05 23.55 -31.40
N SER A 701 -3.62 22.35 -31.36
CA SER A 701 -5.05 22.11 -31.52
C SER A 701 -5.63 21.27 -30.37
N THR A 702 -6.91 21.49 -30.08
CA THR A 702 -7.67 20.78 -29.05
C THR A 702 -8.64 19.80 -29.72
N VAL A 703 -8.33 18.50 -29.66
CA VAL A 703 -9.17 17.42 -30.22
C VAL A 703 -10.41 17.22 -29.36
N LYS A 704 -10.22 17.05 -28.04
CA LYS A 704 -11.27 16.94 -27.04
C LYS A 704 -11.29 18.20 -26.18
N ARG A 705 -12.44 18.87 -26.09
CA ARG A 705 -12.59 20.09 -25.27
C ARG A 705 -12.64 19.75 -23.78
N MET A 706 -12.16 20.67 -22.95
CA MET A 706 -12.29 20.56 -21.50
C MET A 706 -13.78 20.53 -21.11
N PRO A 707 -14.17 19.66 -20.18
CA PRO A 707 -15.52 19.67 -19.63
C PRO A 707 -15.73 20.87 -18.70
N ALA A 708 -16.99 21.16 -18.38
CA ALA A 708 -17.31 22.15 -17.36
C ALA A 708 -16.85 21.67 -15.98
N VAL A 709 -16.49 22.63 -15.12
CA VAL A 709 -16.19 22.36 -13.71
C VAL A 709 -17.47 21.88 -13.02
N LEU A 710 -17.36 20.82 -12.21
CA LEU A 710 -18.47 20.30 -11.42
C LEU A 710 -18.97 21.35 -10.43
N SER A 711 -20.29 21.58 -10.44
CA SER A 711 -20.98 22.51 -9.55
C SER A 711 -21.37 21.82 -8.23
N GLY A 712 -20.39 21.66 -7.35
CA GLY A 712 -20.61 21.20 -5.98
C GLY A 712 -19.83 19.94 -5.59
N PRO A 713 -19.95 19.53 -4.32
CA PRO A 713 -19.25 18.35 -3.81
C PRO A 713 -19.78 17.08 -4.48
N CYS A 714 -18.89 16.14 -4.77
CA CYS A 714 -19.24 14.84 -5.34
C CYS A 714 -20.16 14.04 -4.38
N PRO A 715 -21.42 13.76 -4.75
CA PRO A 715 -22.32 12.95 -3.93
C PRO A 715 -21.86 11.49 -3.97
N GLY A 716 -21.69 10.87 -2.81
CA GLY A 716 -21.24 9.47 -2.70
C GLY A 716 -19.74 9.25 -2.88
N CYS A 717 -18.93 10.32 -2.97
CA CYS A 717 -17.48 10.22 -2.88
C CYS A 717 -17.01 9.88 -1.45
N GLY A 718 -15.92 9.11 -1.38
CA GLY A 718 -15.33 8.62 -0.14
C GLY A 718 -15.83 7.23 0.23
N THR A 719 -15.28 6.72 1.32
CA THR A 719 -15.65 5.44 1.91
C THR A 719 -17.09 5.46 2.42
N SER A 720 -17.80 4.35 2.24
CA SER A 720 -19.09 4.12 2.90
C SER A 720 -18.93 3.95 4.41
N GLN A 721 -17.83 3.31 4.83
CA GLN A 721 -17.47 3.12 6.23
C GLN A 721 -16.75 4.35 6.78
N VAL A 722 -17.11 4.78 7.99
CA VAL A 722 -16.46 5.90 8.67
C VAL A 722 -15.41 5.42 9.69
N VAL A 723 -15.55 4.18 10.20
CA VAL A 723 -14.74 3.64 11.29
C VAL A 723 -13.98 2.39 10.84
N PHE A 724 -12.65 2.46 10.94
CA PHE A 724 -11.76 1.35 10.66
C PHE A 724 -11.06 0.95 11.97
N THR A 725 -11.39 -0.24 12.45
CA THR A 725 -10.98 -0.76 13.76
C THR A 725 -10.55 -2.23 13.67
N SER A 726 -9.76 -2.67 14.66
CA SER A 726 -9.41 -4.06 14.92
C SER A 726 -10.64 -4.93 15.20
N ASP A 727 -11.73 -4.32 15.67
CA ASP A 727 -12.98 -4.98 16.04
C ASP A 727 -14.13 -4.61 15.08
N PRO A 728 -14.11 -5.08 13.81
CA PRO A 728 -15.14 -4.75 12.81
C PRO A 728 -16.58 -5.04 13.23
N HIS A 729 -16.74 -6.00 14.14
CA HIS A 729 -18.03 -6.46 14.62
C HIS A 729 -18.68 -5.53 15.65
N LYS A 730 -17.92 -4.55 16.17
CA LYS A 730 -18.44 -3.54 17.09
C LYS A 730 -19.02 -2.38 16.30
N SER A 731 -20.18 -1.91 16.71
CA SER A 731 -20.78 -0.67 16.19
C SER A 731 -20.17 0.54 16.91
N TYR A 732 -19.86 1.59 16.15
CA TYR A 732 -19.31 2.83 16.69
C TYR A 732 -20.20 4.01 16.29
N LEU A 733 -20.37 4.93 17.22
CA LEU A 733 -20.99 6.23 17.02
C LEU A 733 -19.91 7.27 16.68
N PRO A 734 -19.79 7.70 15.41
CA PRO A 734 -18.91 8.79 15.07
C PRO A 734 -19.53 10.10 15.59
N VAL A 735 -18.76 10.85 16.37
CA VAL A 735 -19.16 12.15 16.90
C VAL A 735 -18.10 13.19 16.56
N GLN A 736 -18.56 14.39 16.20
CA GLN A 736 -17.69 15.53 15.96
C GLN A 736 -18.14 16.73 16.79
N PHE A 737 -17.19 17.44 17.36
CA PHE A 737 -17.44 18.68 18.08
C PHE A 737 -16.71 19.81 17.37
N GLN A 738 -17.42 20.90 17.12
CA GLN A 738 -16.86 22.15 16.65
C GLN A 738 -17.19 23.23 17.68
N SER A 739 -16.19 23.62 18.45
CA SER A 739 -16.33 24.66 19.48
C SER A 739 -15.52 25.90 19.08
N PRO A 740 -16.19 26.99 18.64
CA PRO A 740 -15.54 28.20 18.17
C PRO A 740 -14.86 28.98 19.31
N SER A 741 -13.80 29.70 18.96
CA SER A 741 -13.18 30.74 19.77
C SER A 741 -14.11 31.93 19.99
N LYS A 742 -13.74 32.85 20.90
CA LYS A 742 -14.51 34.07 21.16
C LYS A 742 -14.66 34.93 19.89
N ALA A 743 -13.60 35.04 19.09
CA ALA A 743 -13.61 35.78 17.83
C ALA A 743 -14.50 35.13 16.76
N GLU A 744 -14.44 33.80 16.62
CA GLU A 744 -15.31 33.04 15.72
C GLU A 744 -16.79 33.14 16.13
N ALA A 745 -17.07 33.02 17.43
CA ALA A 745 -18.42 33.18 17.95
C ALA A 745 -18.99 34.59 17.72
N GLN A 746 -18.15 35.64 17.84
CA GLN A 746 -18.53 37.02 17.53
C GLN A 746 -18.82 37.25 16.04
N ARG A 747 -18.14 36.51 15.14
CA ARG A 747 -18.44 36.49 13.70
C ARG A 747 -19.70 35.69 13.35
N GLY A 748 -20.32 35.03 14.33
CA GLY A 748 -21.55 34.26 14.13
C GLY A 748 -21.33 32.77 13.88
N ASP A 749 -20.13 32.23 14.05
CA ASP A 749 -19.89 30.79 13.92
C ASP A 749 -20.66 30.02 15.01
N PRO A 750 -21.46 28.99 14.68
CA PRO A 750 -22.21 28.20 15.65
C PRO A 750 -21.30 27.21 16.38
N THR A 751 -21.70 26.77 17.56
CA THR A 751 -21.13 25.57 18.18
C THR A 751 -21.93 24.38 17.66
N VAL A 752 -21.25 23.31 17.25
CA VAL A 752 -21.87 22.15 16.61
C VAL A 752 -21.42 20.86 17.29
N ILE A 753 -22.38 20.00 17.63
CA ILE A 753 -22.14 18.59 17.92
C ILE A 753 -22.75 17.79 16.76
N SER A 754 -21.93 17.13 15.96
CA SER A 754 -22.40 16.21 14.93
C SER A 754 -22.43 14.79 15.48
N VAL A 755 -23.55 14.10 15.33
CA VAL A 755 -23.71 12.69 15.74
C VAL A 755 -24.14 11.89 14.52
N ASN A 756 -23.28 10.97 14.08
CA ASN A 756 -23.49 10.17 12.87
C ASN A 756 -23.83 11.00 11.61
N GLY A 757 -23.17 12.16 11.46
CA GLY A 757 -23.40 13.08 10.34
C GLY A 757 -24.63 14.00 10.49
N THR A 758 -25.37 13.90 11.60
CA THR A 758 -26.46 14.84 11.91
C THR A 758 -25.93 15.97 12.80
N ASP A 759 -26.00 17.20 12.31
CA ASP A 759 -25.47 18.37 13.00
C ASP A 759 -26.49 18.97 13.97
N PHE A 760 -26.10 19.09 15.23
CA PHE A 760 -26.85 19.77 16.28
C PHE A 760 -26.18 21.11 16.58
N THR A 761 -26.68 22.17 15.97
CA THR A 761 -26.14 23.53 16.09
C THR A 761 -26.77 24.29 17.25
N PHE A 762 -25.97 25.09 17.95
CA PHE A 762 -26.47 26.03 18.96
C PHE A 762 -25.68 27.35 18.97
N ARG A 763 -26.40 28.44 19.25
CA ARG A 763 -25.89 29.82 19.18
C ARG A 763 -25.95 30.58 20.51
N SER A 764 -26.74 30.10 21.47
CA SER A 764 -26.89 30.71 22.79
C SER A 764 -25.67 30.43 23.68
N ALA A 765 -25.27 31.41 24.49
CA ALA A 765 -24.24 31.21 25.51
C ALA A 765 -24.75 30.26 26.60
N GLY A 766 -23.91 29.32 27.02
CA GLY A 766 -24.28 28.28 27.98
C GLY A 766 -23.72 26.91 27.62
N LEU A 767 -24.36 25.88 28.14
CA LEU A 767 -23.98 24.49 27.98
C LEU A 767 -25.02 23.74 27.15
N PHE A 768 -24.53 23.00 26.16
CA PHE A 768 -25.34 22.16 25.30
C PHE A 768 -25.03 20.69 25.57
N LEU A 769 -26.08 19.90 25.80
CA LEU A 769 -25.97 18.50 26.15
C LEU A 769 -26.88 17.66 25.25
N LEU A 770 -26.31 16.60 24.70
CA LEU A 770 -27.03 15.53 24.02
C LEU A 770 -26.87 14.23 24.82
N VAL A 771 -27.97 13.55 25.08
CA VAL A 771 -27.99 12.20 25.67
C VAL A 771 -28.31 11.21 24.57
N VAL A 772 -27.44 10.22 24.39
CA VAL A 772 -27.60 9.16 23.40
C VAL A 772 -27.68 7.82 24.13
N ASP A 773 -28.64 6.99 23.76
CA ASP A 773 -28.73 5.63 24.28
C ASP A 773 -27.56 4.78 23.78
N ALA A 774 -26.79 4.21 24.71
CA ALA A 774 -25.61 3.40 24.36
C ALA A 774 -25.97 2.01 23.79
N CYS A 775 -27.21 1.56 23.91
CA CYS A 775 -27.67 0.22 23.55
C CYS A 775 -28.42 0.13 22.22
N ASN A 776 -28.71 1.25 21.56
CA ASN A 776 -29.44 1.27 20.29
C ASN A 776 -28.52 1.40 19.07
N VAL A 777 -28.73 0.55 18.06
CA VAL A 777 -28.11 0.62 16.74
C VAL A 777 -29.22 0.42 15.69
N PRO A 778 -29.52 1.40 14.80
CA PRO A 778 -28.90 2.72 14.71
C PRO A 778 -29.09 3.55 15.99
N PHE A 779 -28.20 4.51 16.21
CA PHE A 779 -28.19 5.29 17.46
C PHE A 779 -29.52 6.00 17.69
N ARG A 780 -29.89 6.16 18.98
CA ARG A 780 -31.09 6.89 19.38
C ARG A 780 -30.69 8.05 20.30
N LEU A 781 -30.90 9.27 19.82
CA LEU A 781 -30.85 10.45 20.68
C LEU A 781 -32.08 10.42 21.61
N THR A 782 -31.86 10.40 22.92
CA THR A 782 -32.95 10.35 23.92
C THR A 782 -33.32 11.76 24.37
N GLU A 783 -32.32 12.63 24.59
CA GLU A 783 -32.56 14.00 25.06
C GLU A 783 -31.62 15.01 24.44
N LYS A 784 -32.14 16.24 24.27
CA LYS A 784 -31.39 17.45 23.91
C LYS A 784 -31.71 18.52 24.96
N LYS A 785 -30.69 19.02 25.66
CA LYS A 785 -30.83 20.05 26.70
C LYS A 785 -29.90 21.23 26.43
N ILE A 786 -30.39 22.43 26.69
CA ILE A 786 -29.61 23.68 26.67
C ILE A 786 -29.78 24.30 28.04
N PHE A 787 -28.67 24.60 28.70
CA PHE A 787 -28.64 25.29 29.98
C PHE A 787 -27.98 26.66 29.80
N SER A 788 -28.67 27.71 30.22
CA SER A 788 -28.09 29.05 30.26
C SER A 788 -27.05 29.14 31.38
N LEU A 789 -26.17 30.15 31.33
CA LEU A 789 -25.22 30.39 32.42
C LEU A 789 -25.89 30.84 33.73
N ALA A 790 -27.18 31.21 33.71
CA ALA A 790 -27.94 31.54 34.91
C ALA A 790 -28.52 30.29 35.62
N ASP A 791 -28.58 29.13 34.94
CA ASP A 791 -29.25 27.92 35.41
C ASP A 791 -28.27 26.83 35.91
N VAL A 792 -27.12 27.23 36.47
CA VAL A 792 -26.03 26.29 36.81
C VAL A 792 -26.47 25.24 37.83
N SER A 793 -27.26 25.60 38.85
CA SER A 793 -27.76 24.65 39.85
C SER A 793 -28.67 23.57 39.26
N ARG A 794 -29.56 23.95 38.33
CA ARG A 794 -30.46 23.02 37.64
C ARG A 794 -29.70 22.08 36.71
N MET A 795 -28.63 22.58 36.08
CA MET A 795 -27.73 21.77 35.29
C MET A 795 -26.96 20.77 36.16
N GLU A 796 -26.44 21.21 37.31
CA GLU A 796 -25.71 20.35 38.24
C GLU A 796 -26.59 19.20 38.76
N GLU A 797 -27.83 19.51 39.15
CA GLU A 797 -28.84 18.53 39.56
C GLU A 797 -29.14 17.54 38.44
N TYR A 798 -29.39 18.03 37.22
CA TYR A 798 -29.66 17.17 36.06
C TYR A 798 -28.48 16.22 35.75
N LEU A 799 -27.23 16.71 35.82
CA LEU A 799 -26.05 15.87 35.61
C LEU A 799 -25.87 14.80 36.71
N LYS A 800 -26.35 15.05 37.93
CA LYS A 800 -26.28 14.11 39.06
C LYS A 800 -27.34 13.01 38.99
N THR A 801 -28.58 13.35 38.65
CA THR A 801 -29.73 12.42 38.78
C THR A 801 -30.61 12.32 37.53
N GLY A 802 -30.55 13.31 36.63
CA GLY A 802 -31.44 13.42 35.48
C GLY A 802 -31.03 12.65 34.23
N VAL A 803 -29.76 12.24 34.11
CA VAL A 803 -29.28 11.46 32.95
C VAL A 803 -29.64 9.98 33.13
N PRO A 804 -30.46 9.38 32.24
CA PRO A 804 -30.83 7.98 32.33
C PRO A 804 -29.61 7.06 32.34
N PRO A 805 -29.64 5.93 33.08
CA PRO A 805 -28.56 4.96 33.05
C PRO A 805 -28.38 4.37 31.64
N ARG A 806 -27.19 3.89 31.33
CA ARG A 806 -26.78 3.33 30.02
C ARG A 806 -26.75 4.38 28.89
N SER A 807 -26.48 5.63 29.24
CA SER A 807 -26.48 6.74 28.28
C SER A 807 -25.09 7.32 28.06
N ILE A 808 -24.77 7.64 26.82
CA ILE A 808 -23.64 8.47 26.41
C ILE A 808 -24.05 9.94 26.52
N VAL A 809 -23.20 10.73 27.17
CA VAL A 809 -23.40 12.17 27.35
C VAL A 809 -22.40 12.92 26.47
N LEU A 810 -22.90 13.71 25.53
CA LEU A 810 -22.10 14.59 24.68
C LEU A 810 -22.39 16.04 25.08
N LEU A 811 -21.38 16.71 25.62
CA LEU A 811 -21.52 18.04 26.17
C LEU A 811 -20.54 18.99 25.47
N SER A 812 -21.02 20.17 25.08
CA SER A 812 -20.20 21.24 24.55
C SER A 812 -20.65 22.59 25.09
N THR A 813 -19.71 23.52 25.25
CA THR A 813 -20.00 24.85 25.79
C THR A 813 -19.84 25.96 24.76
N ARG A 814 -20.51 27.11 25.00
CA ARG A 814 -20.37 28.34 24.23
C ARG A 814 -20.38 29.56 25.15
N GLY A 815 -19.47 30.51 24.91
CA GLY A 815 -19.32 31.72 25.72
C GLY A 815 -18.25 31.60 26.81
N GLU A 816 -18.06 32.67 27.60
CA GLU A 816 -17.13 32.67 28.73
C GLU A 816 -17.78 32.01 29.95
N ILE A 817 -17.26 30.85 30.33
CA ILE A 817 -17.71 30.11 31.50
C ILE A 817 -16.74 30.35 32.63
N LYS A 818 -16.93 31.47 33.33
CA LYS A 818 -16.02 31.87 34.42
C LYS A 818 -16.14 30.96 35.64
N GLU A 819 -17.35 30.48 35.95
CA GLU A 819 -17.64 29.67 37.15
C GLU A 819 -18.55 28.46 36.81
N LEU A 820 -17.99 27.39 36.22
CA LEU A 820 -18.72 26.12 36.05
C LEU A 820 -18.53 25.21 37.27
N ASN A 821 -19.54 25.10 38.13
CA ASN A 821 -19.49 24.23 39.31
C ASN A 821 -20.06 22.82 39.06
N VAL A 822 -19.74 22.20 37.92
CA VAL A 822 -20.23 20.83 37.57
C VAL A 822 -19.16 19.76 37.67
N SER A 823 -17.97 20.12 38.14
CA SER A 823 -16.78 19.26 38.14
C SER A 823 -17.02 17.93 38.86
N ASP A 824 -17.73 17.96 39.99
CA ASP A 824 -18.10 16.75 40.74
C ASP A 824 -19.17 15.94 40.02
N SER A 825 -20.17 16.59 39.40
CA SER A 825 -21.19 15.91 38.61
C SER A 825 -20.61 15.16 37.41
N LEU A 826 -19.53 15.68 36.80
CA LEU A 826 -18.84 14.99 35.70
C LEU A 826 -18.09 13.72 36.15
N VAL A 827 -17.72 13.59 37.44
CA VAL A 827 -17.10 12.37 38.00
C VAL A 827 -18.08 11.20 38.01
N LEU A 828 -19.36 11.48 38.27
CA LEU A 828 -20.44 10.49 38.18
C LEU A 828 -20.64 9.99 36.74
N LEU A 829 -20.31 10.83 35.76
CA LEU A 829 -20.43 10.54 34.33
C LEU A 829 -19.12 10.01 33.71
N GLY A 830 -18.15 9.57 34.52
CA GLY A 830 -16.96 8.85 34.05
C GLY A 830 -15.63 9.59 34.19
N LEU A 831 -15.59 10.86 34.64
CA LEU A 831 -14.31 11.46 35.00
C LEU A 831 -13.65 10.74 36.19
N ALA A 832 -12.32 10.67 36.14
CA ALA A 832 -11.53 10.04 37.20
C ALA A 832 -11.45 10.90 38.47
N LYS A 833 -11.43 12.23 38.31
CA LYS A 833 -11.39 13.21 39.40
C LYS A 833 -12.06 14.52 38.98
N PRO A 834 -12.49 15.37 39.92
CA PRO A 834 -13.06 16.67 39.61
C PRO A 834 -12.11 17.50 38.74
N ALA A 835 -12.66 18.11 37.69
CA ALA A 835 -11.88 18.92 36.76
C ALA A 835 -11.80 20.38 37.22
N HIS A 836 -10.66 21.04 37.00
CA HIS A 836 -10.54 22.48 37.24
C HIS A 836 -11.00 23.27 36.01
N LEU A 837 -12.27 23.68 36.02
CA LEU A 837 -12.91 24.36 34.88
C LEU A 837 -12.86 25.89 34.93
N TYR A 838 -12.38 26.46 36.05
CA TYR A 838 -12.24 27.90 36.20
C TYR A 838 -11.28 28.49 35.16
N ASN A 839 -11.65 29.61 34.56
CA ASN A 839 -10.89 30.32 33.50
C ASN A 839 -10.55 29.46 32.26
N LYS A 840 -11.38 28.47 31.91
CA LYS A 840 -11.28 27.74 30.64
C LYS A 840 -12.13 28.40 29.56
N GLY A 841 -11.74 28.19 28.29
CA GLY A 841 -12.50 28.62 27.12
C GLY A 841 -13.60 27.61 26.78
N SER A 842 -13.57 27.12 25.54
CA SER A 842 -14.44 26.03 25.10
C SER A 842 -14.17 24.75 25.89
N THR A 843 -15.24 24.08 26.31
CA THR A 843 -15.22 22.80 27.02
C THR A 843 -16.08 21.80 26.26
N VAL A 844 -15.52 20.61 26.03
CA VAL A 844 -16.22 19.45 25.46
C VAL A 844 -16.04 18.28 26.40
N PHE A 845 -17.13 17.61 26.75
CA PHE A 845 -17.11 16.41 27.58
C PHE A 845 -17.84 15.26 26.90
N LEU A 846 -17.17 14.11 26.85
CA LEU A 846 -17.76 12.82 26.50
C LEU A 846 -17.85 12.00 27.79
N GLY A 847 -19.06 11.77 28.25
CA GLY A 847 -19.36 11.03 29.47
C GLY A 847 -20.22 9.81 29.22
N PHE A 848 -20.36 8.99 30.25
CA PHE A 848 -21.24 7.83 30.28
C PHE A 848 -21.93 7.74 31.64
N SER A 849 -23.25 7.61 31.64
CA SER A 849 -24.06 7.32 32.83
C SER A 849 -24.28 5.81 32.92
N GLY A 850 -23.77 5.16 33.96
CA GLY A 850 -23.96 3.72 34.20
C GLY A 850 -23.03 3.16 35.27
N ASN A 851 -23.08 1.84 35.48
CA ASN A 851 -22.34 1.16 36.55
C ASN A 851 -20.86 0.89 36.23
N PHE A 852 -20.38 1.39 35.09
CA PHE A 852 -19.04 1.19 34.59
C PHE A 852 -18.49 2.52 34.06
N LYS A 853 -17.18 2.74 34.19
CA LYS A 853 -16.50 3.93 33.68
C LYS A 853 -15.70 3.58 32.41
N PRO A 854 -16.21 3.91 31.21
CA PRO A 854 -15.52 3.58 29.97
C PRO A 854 -14.21 4.36 29.80
N SER A 855 -13.18 3.72 29.25
CA SER A 855 -11.88 4.34 28.99
C SER A 855 -11.92 5.48 27.96
N TRP A 856 -12.98 5.57 27.15
CA TRP A 856 -13.16 6.62 26.14
C TRP A 856 -13.75 7.92 26.71
N THR A 857 -14.28 7.92 27.94
CA THR A 857 -14.81 9.16 28.53
C THR A 857 -13.69 10.18 28.69
N LYS A 858 -13.93 11.42 28.26
CA LYS A 858 -12.86 12.41 28.14
C LYS A 858 -13.39 13.83 28.21
N LEU A 859 -12.60 14.68 28.87
CA LEU A 859 -12.80 16.12 28.92
C LEU A 859 -11.73 16.82 28.08
N PHE A 860 -12.17 17.72 27.22
CA PHE A 860 -11.33 18.62 26.44
C PHE A 860 -11.62 20.06 26.86
N THR A 861 -10.58 20.84 27.09
CA THR A 861 -10.69 22.26 27.46
C THR A 861 -9.65 23.08 26.70
N SER A 862 -10.02 24.26 26.22
CA SER A 862 -9.08 25.25 25.68
C SER A 862 -8.76 26.35 26.71
N PRO A 863 -7.67 27.12 26.53
CA PRO A 863 -7.46 28.37 27.25
C PRO A 863 -8.61 29.36 27.04
N ALA A 864 -8.79 30.31 27.97
CA ALA A 864 -9.79 31.36 27.86
C ALA A 864 -9.71 32.10 26.51
N GLY A 865 -10.87 32.37 25.90
CA GLY A 865 -10.98 33.03 24.60
C GLY A 865 -10.70 32.15 23.37
N GLN A 866 -10.08 30.97 23.53
CA GLN A 866 -9.78 30.04 22.43
C GLN A 866 -10.85 28.97 22.24
N GLY A 867 -10.98 28.45 21.02
CA GLY A 867 -11.82 27.30 20.68
C GLY A 867 -11.08 25.97 20.86
N LEU A 868 -11.79 24.85 20.70
CA LEU A 868 -11.19 23.50 20.70
C LEU A 868 -10.91 22.96 19.29
N GLY A 869 -11.25 23.73 18.25
CA GLY A 869 -11.23 23.28 16.86
C GLY A 869 -12.17 22.08 16.64
N LEU A 870 -11.96 21.35 15.54
CA LEU A 870 -12.72 20.13 15.24
C LEU A 870 -12.18 18.93 16.04
N LEU A 871 -13.03 18.36 16.90
CA LEU A 871 -12.74 17.13 17.62
C LEU A 871 -13.58 15.97 17.07
N GLU A 872 -12.93 14.98 16.47
CA GLU A 872 -13.57 13.73 16.03
C GLU A 872 -13.32 12.62 17.07
N GLN A 873 -14.36 11.87 17.44
CA GLN A 873 -14.31 10.70 18.32
C GLN A 873 -15.22 9.58 17.79
N PHE A 874 -14.91 8.34 18.17
CA PHE A 874 -15.68 7.16 17.79
C PHE A 874 -16.02 6.36 19.04
N ILE A 875 -17.29 6.38 19.44
CA ILE A 875 -17.73 5.82 20.72
C ILE A 875 -18.34 4.43 20.45
N PRO A 876 -17.85 3.35 21.05
CA PRO A 876 -18.44 2.03 20.85
C PRO A 876 -19.85 1.98 21.45
N LEU A 877 -20.78 1.34 20.74
CA LEU A 877 -22.17 1.09 21.14
C LEU A 877 -22.39 -0.40 21.47
N GLN A 878 -23.49 -0.69 22.16
CA GLN A 878 -23.96 -2.06 22.46
C GLN A 878 -22.95 -2.95 23.17
N LEU A 879 -22.04 -2.37 23.97
CA LEU A 879 -21.13 -3.15 24.79
C LEU A 879 -21.90 -3.85 25.91
N SER A 880 -21.53 -5.10 26.20
CA SER A 880 -22.08 -5.86 27.34
C SER A 880 -21.87 -5.13 28.66
N GLU A 881 -20.76 -4.42 28.78
CA GLU A 881 -20.31 -3.63 29.91
C GLU A 881 -21.25 -2.44 30.17
N TYR A 882 -22.04 -2.02 29.18
CA TYR A 882 -23.08 -1.01 29.36
C TYR A 882 -24.37 -1.58 29.93
N GLY A 883 -24.49 -2.90 30.10
CA GLY A 883 -25.71 -3.56 30.53
C GLY A 883 -26.79 -3.67 29.44
N CYS A 884 -26.40 -3.58 28.17
CA CYS A 884 -27.33 -3.72 27.05
C CYS A 884 -27.84 -5.16 26.92
N HIS A 885 -29.16 -5.33 26.75
CA HIS A 885 -29.75 -6.64 26.49
C HIS A 885 -29.32 -7.14 25.11
N ARG A 886 -28.71 -8.33 25.04
CA ARG A 886 -28.32 -8.95 23.77
C ARG A 886 -29.56 -9.52 23.08
N THR A 887 -30.02 -8.86 22.02
CA THR A 887 -31.14 -9.33 21.19
C THR A 887 -30.70 -10.33 20.11
N ALA A 888 -29.42 -10.37 19.74
CA ALA A 888 -28.82 -11.34 18.82
C ALA A 888 -27.33 -11.59 19.11
N ALA A 889 -26.81 -12.75 18.68
CA ALA A 889 -25.39 -13.05 18.75
C ALA A 889 -24.59 -12.14 17.78
N ILE A 890 -23.51 -11.52 18.26
CA ILE A 890 -22.65 -10.66 17.44
C ILE A 890 -22.01 -11.52 16.34
N ARG A 891 -22.27 -11.15 15.08
CA ARG A 891 -21.70 -11.84 13.92
C ARG A 891 -20.19 -11.55 13.82
N ARG A 892 -19.38 -12.57 14.04
CA ARG A 892 -17.91 -12.52 14.00
C ARG A 892 -17.38 -13.13 12.70
N ARG A 893 -17.16 -12.28 11.69
CA ARG A 893 -16.69 -12.72 10.36
C ARG A 893 -15.33 -13.43 10.41
N ASP A 894 -14.45 -13.00 11.31
CA ASP A 894 -13.17 -13.67 11.57
C ASP A 894 -13.35 -15.12 12.04
N LEU A 895 -14.32 -15.39 12.92
CA LEU A 895 -14.63 -16.76 13.37
C LEU A 895 -15.34 -17.58 12.28
N GLU A 896 -16.18 -16.96 11.45
CA GLU A 896 -16.76 -17.61 10.26
C GLU A 896 -15.66 -18.06 9.30
N LEU A 897 -14.69 -17.17 9.02
CA LEU A 897 -13.56 -17.44 8.13
C LEU A 897 -12.61 -18.48 8.73
N LEU A 898 -12.36 -18.45 10.05
CA LEU A 898 -11.61 -19.52 10.73
C LEU A 898 -12.32 -20.87 10.54
N LYS A 899 -13.63 -20.92 10.78
CA LYS A 899 -14.42 -22.14 10.58
C LYS A 899 -14.40 -22.59 9.12
N GLN A 900 -14.43 -21.67 8.17
CA GLN A 900 -14.28 -21.97 6.75
C GLN A 900 -12.90 -22.55 6.44
N ALA A 901 -11.82 -21.95 6.96
CA ALA A 901 -10.46 -22.44 6.81
C ALA A 901 -10.27 -23.85 7.41
N SER A 902 -10.99 -24.17 8.49
CA SER A 902 -10.96 -25.50 9.11
C SER A 902 -11.90 -26.52 8.46
N LYS A 903 -12.82 -26.09 7.58
CA LYS A 903 -13.85 -26.94 6.92
C LYS A 903 -13.69 -27.07 5.42
N ALA A 904 -13.04 -26.13 4.75
CA ALA A 904 -12.38 -26.40 3.48
C ALA A 904 -11.24 -27.35 3.86
N HIS A 905 -11.40 -28.66 3.80
CA HIS A 905 -12.11 -29.47 2.83
C HIS A 905 -12.58 -30.79 3.47
#